data_AF-A0A8S1MGX8-F1
#
_entry.id   AF-A0A8S1MGX8-F1
#
_cell.length_a   1.000
_cell.length_b   1.000
_cell.length_c   1.000
_cell.angle_alpha   90.00
_cell.angle_beta   90.00
_cell.angle_gamma   90.00
#
_symmetry.space_group_name_H-M   'P 1'
#
loop_
_entity.id
_entity.type
_entity.pdbx_description
1 polymer ?
#
loop_
_entity_poly.entity_id
_entity_poly.type
_entity_poly.pdbx_seq_one_letter_code
_entity_poly.pdbx_strand_id
1 'polypeptide(L)'
;MQGNQGSQKKDIEFGSCPFSEAMKPPKGHENYTDKSKCPFQQMQQQPEIKIADGSAEKKKEKKEKQPKGGCPFMSSEKKRNPPLAHLEEQYDTYYISPLNYLLDTRGLWMLAFDSKEVKKGPIKDRRKVFDTYPTYLKSTLFHDDENTKKLRQCEVAQRFFVYDKFREKGNKLLQKQEYDEAIRYYERALGCFRYLEVVEPPEVDSDEDETNQQQDTSNMTEKEKKELEDMKKSAKQYRKEQKEFKKQYKSLMTIYTDENVKYNGVEHIQDEADKEMCNSIMYGLYLNMSVCYMKMSHFDLAKKILDDAGVIQKENSQYLFRYSQAILYDKWSTYKDLIKAKELIEKAINLSNVENIFKQGPGILKLMGLENAKEIYVEHAHRVMETLKRKKQWVQDIVEPLFLRAKEIDEIEQEMIEDGKVPYEEGVTDVVDPEDLVQQQNETDKQFLYRVCLPQLTQEHQEYEIVKEMVNKYYRIIEFYAEQKKYDQVKIAKQELQRLLETVQTMSFYMNLDLIDYENDDILKELVIKHQLNFTDKKYVRRLIRLCRENVTEIFGQGKFNFEVFEYAMTDYFKKKREQEEKEREEYLKQHPEPVKPRQESSFLKKTLFSTEFWMQMLVLLLVMGGMFYFNSNTGFLGKLFSFKK
;
A
#
# COMPACT_ATOMS: atom_id res chain seq x y z
N MET A 1 55.16 -36.10 -24.83
CA MET A 1 55.07 -35.02 -23.83
C MET A 1 53.62 -34.54 -23.82
N GLN A 2 52.80 -35.08 -22.91
CA GLN A 2 51.40 -34.69 -22.72
C GLN A 2 51.35 -33.63 -21.61
N GLY A 3 50.83 -32.46 -21.94
CA GLY A 3 50.61 -31.36 -21.01
C GLY A 3 49.11 -31.11 -20.85
N ASN A 4 48.58 -31.63 -19.75
CA ASN A 4 47.21 -31.48 -19.28
C ASN A 4 47.06 -30.09 -18.64
N GLN A 5 46.20 -29.21 -19.16
CA GLN A 5 45.80 -27.97 -18.46
C GLN A 5 44.39 -28.15 -17.91
N GLY A 6 44.32 -28.49 -16.63
CA GLY A 6 43.08 -28.53 -15.86
C GLY A 6 42.70 -27.12 -15.40
N SER A 7 41.52 -26.68 -15.81
CA SER A 7 40.84 -25.47 -15.34
C SER A 7 40.47 -25.62 -13.86
N GLN A 8 41.13 -24.86 -12.98
CA GLN A 8 40.73 -24.74 -11.57
C GLN A 8 39.51 -23.81 -11.47
N LYS A 9 38.34 -24.38 -11.18
CA LYS A 9 37.24 -23.65 -10.56
C LYS A 9 37.68 -23.20 -9.17
N LYS A 10 37.76 -21.90 -8.93
CA LYS A 10 37.83 -21.34 -7.58
C LYS A 10 36.41 -21.36 -7.01
N ASP A 11 36.14 -22.35 -6.17
CA ASP A 11 34.98 -22.30 -5.29
C ASP A 11 35.22 -21.18 -4.27
N ILE A 12 34.31 -20.20 -4.25
CA ILE A 12 34.27 -19.16 -3.23
C ILE A 12 33.78 -19.84 -1.95
N GLU A 13 34.69 -20.07 -1.00
CA GLU A 13 34.34 -20.52 0.35
C GLU A 13 33.47 -19.45 1.04
N PHE A 14 32.16 -19.67 1.04
CA PHE A 14 31.27 -18.99 1.98
C PHE A 14 31.56 -19.50 3.38
N GLY A 15 31.96 -18.59 4.27
CA GLY A 15 32.31 -18.87 5.66
C GLY A 15 31.27 -19.77 6.32
N SER A 16 31.76 -20.83 6.97
CA SER A 16 30.96 -21.76 7.73
C SER A 16 30.10 -21.01 8.75
N CYS A 17 28.80 -21.27 8.70
CA CYS A 17 27.83 -20.72 9.64
C CYS A 17 28.24 -21.15 11.07
N PRO A 18 28.43 -20.24 12.04
CA PRO A 18 28.90 -20.57 13.40
C PRO A 18 27.88 -21.37 14.25
N PHE A 19 26.78 -21.84 13.65
CA PHE A 19 25.63 -22.43 14.34
C PHE A 19 25.57 -23.97 14.30
N SER A 20 26.55 -24.65 13.70
CA SER A 20 26.57 -26.13 13.66
C SER A 20 26.88 -26.80 15.00
N GLU A 21 27.38 -26.06 16.01
CA GLU A 21 27.65 -26.61 17.35
C GLU A 21 26.42 -26.69 18.27
N ALA A 22 25.29 -26.05 17.91
CA ALA A 22 24.11 -25.95 18.78
C ALA A 22 23.15 -27.16 18.74
N MET A 23 23.47 -28.22 17.97
CA MET A 23 22.63 -29.42 17.83
C MET A 23 23.25 -30.68 18.46
N LYS A 24 24.13 -30.55 19.46
CA LYS A 24 24.53 -31.70 20.28
C LYS A 24 23.50 -31.92 21.39
N PRO A 25 22.98 -33.15 21.59
CA PRO A 25 22.13 -33.44 22.74
C PRO A 25 22.88 -33.08 24.04
N PRO A 26 22.19 -32.61 25.08
CA PRO A 26 22.83 -32.20 26.32
C PRO A 26 23.71 -33.32 26.89
N LYS A 27 24.92 -32.96 27.36
CA LYS A 27 25.87 -33.90 27.97
C LYS A 27 25.15 -34.67 29.10
N GLY A 28 25.14 -36.00 29.01
CA GLY A 28 24.47 -36.89 29.97
C GLY A 28 23.36 -37.77 29.39
N HIS A 29 22.95 -37.57 28.14
CA HIS A 29 21.93 -38.39 27.46
C HIS A 29 22.49 -39.56 26.63
N GLU A 30 23.82 -39.69 26.55
CA GLU A 30 24.52 -40.70 25.72
C GLU A 30 24.37 -42.14 26.25
N ASN A 31 24.00 -42.31 27.52
CA ASN A 31 23.97 -43.62 28.19
C ASN A 31 22.58 -44.31 28.19
N TYR A 32 21.56 -43.74 27.53
CA TYR A 32 20.25 -44.39 27.42
C TYR A 32 20.28 -45.43 26.29
N THR A 33 20.44 -46.70 26.65
CA THR A 33 20.40 -47.84 25.72
C THR A 33 19.01 -48.11 25.13
N ASP A 34 17.95 -47.63 25.80
CA ASP A 34 16.56 -47.80 25.37
C ASP A 34 15.93 -46.43 25.11
N LYS A 35 15.84 -46.07 23.81
CA LYS A 35 15.39 -44.75 23.34
C LYS A 35 13.96 -44.41 23.82
N SER A 36 13.12 -45.42 24.04
CA SER A 36 11.73 -45.29 24.48
C SER A 36 11.52 -44.77 25.91
N LYS A 37 12.56 -44.81 26.75
CA LYS A 37 12.53 -44.34 28.15
C LYS A 37 13.22 -42.99 28.35
N CYS A 38 13.74 -42.39 27.27
CA CYS A 38 14.33 -41.06 27.36
C CYS A 38 13.22 -40.02 27.58
N PRO A 39 13.25 -39.24 28.69
CA PRO A 39 12.22 -38.24 28.98
C PRO A 39 12.05 -37.20 27.86
N PHE A 40 13.12 -36.95 27.11
CA PHE A 40 13.13 -36.04 25.96
C PHE A 40 12.30 -36.57 24.78
N GLN A 41 12.29 -37.88 24.52
CA GLN A 41 11.50 -38.47 23.43
C GLN A 41 10.03 -38.69 23.80
N GLN A 42 9.71 -38.92 25.08
CA GLN A 42 8.33 -39.03 25.54
C GLN A 42 7.56 -37.69 25.46
N MET A 43 8.27 -36.56 25.49
CA MET A 43 7.65 -35.24 25.26
C MET A 43 7.28 -34.97 23.79
N GLN A 44 7.91 -35.64 22.81
CA GLN A 44 7.63 -35.44 21.38
C GLN A 44 6.50 -36.32 20.84
N GLN A 45 5.97 -37.27 21.61
CA GLN A 45 4.96 -38.23 21.16
C GLN A 45 3.57 -38.01 21.80
N GLN A 46 3.09 -36.76 21.88
CA GLN A 46 1.67 -36.53 22.15
C GLN A 46 0.86 -36.66 20.85
N PRO A 47 -0.24 -37.44 20.84
CA PRO A 47 -0.98 -37.71 19.62
C PRO A 47 -1.73 -36.46 19.13
N GLU A 48 -1.68 -36.24 17.81
CA GLU A 48 -2.44 -35.22 17.09
C GLU A 48 -3.94 -35.31 17.42
N ILE A 49 -4.49 -34.24 17.99
CA ILE A 49 -5.93 -34.10 18.17
C ILE A 49 -6.55 -33.81 16.80
N LYS A 50 -7.21 -34.81 16.22
CA LYS A 50 -8.08 -34.65 15.05
C LYS A 50 -9.26 -33.75 15.42
N ILE A 51 -9.33 -32.57 14.82
CA ILE A 51 -10.49 -31.68 14.86
C ILE A 51 -11.52 -32.23 13.86
N ALA A 52 -12.64 -32.75 14.37
CA ALA A 52 -13.80 -33.10 13.58
C ALA A 52 -14.83 -31.95 13.63
N ASP A 53 -15.25 -31.50 12.46
CA ASP A 53 -16.36 -30.56 12.28
C ASP A 53 -17.69 -31.20 12.73
N GLY A 54 -18.44 -30.47 13.56
CA GLY A 54 -19.74 -30.91 14.05
C GLY A 54 -20.47 -29.81 14.79
N SER A 55 -21.28 -29.06 14.05
CA SER A 55 -22.26 -28.11 14.57
C SER A 55 -23.39 -28.83 15.31
N ALA A 56 -23.53 -28.59 16.62
CA ALA A 56 -24.76 -28.85 17.36
C ALA A 56 -24.91 -27.85 18.51
N GLU A 57 -25.89 -26.96 18.39
CA GLU A 57 -26.29 -26.02 19.44
C GLU A 57 -26.81 -26.77 20.68
N LYS A 58 -26.17 -26.56 21.84
CA LYS A 58 -26.73 -26.92 23.15
C LYS A 58 -27.02 -25.66 23.96
N LYS A 59 -28.30 -25.51 24.32
CA LYS A 59 -28.86 -24.54 25.27
C LYS A 59 -28.08 -24.55 26.59
N LYS A 60 -27.62 -23.37 27.03
CA LYS A 60 -26.92 -23.17 28.31
C LYS A 60 -27.91 -22.99 29.45
N GLU A 61 -27.90 -23.91 30.40
CA GLU A 61 -28.40 -23.70 31.74
C GLU A 61 -27.54 -22.65 32.48
N LYS A 62 -28.22 -21.71 33.15
CA LYS A 62 -27.62 -20.72 34.04
C LYS A 62 -27.09 -21.42 35.29
N LYS A 63 -25.78 -21.67 35.34
CA LYS A 63 -25.09 -21.92 36.61
C LYS A 63 -24.83 -20.58 37.32
N GLU A 64 -25.27 -20.50 38.57
CA GLU A 64 -24.99 -19.39 39.49
C GLU A 64 -23.48 -19.13 39.58
N LYS A 65 -23.11 -17.85 39.43
CA LYS A 65 -21.71 -17.40 39.51
C LYS A 65 -21.33 -17.27 40.97
N GLN A 66 -20.54 -18.21 41.49
CA GLN A 66 -19.75 -17.94 42.69
C GLN A 66 -18.75 -16.80 42.41
N PRO A 67 -18.51 -15.89 43.37
CA PRO A 67 -17.56 -14.80 43.20
C PRO A 67 -16.15 -15.37 43.05
N LYS A 68 -15.58 -15.27 41.84
CA LYS A 68 -14.19 -15.61 41.60
C LYS A 68 -13.30 -14.52 42.21
N GLY A 69 -12.93 -14.67 43.47
CA GLY A 69 -11.89 -13.89 44.15
C GLY A 69 -10.49 -14.24 43.65
N GLY A 70 -10.26 -14.12 42.33
CA GLY A 70 -8.92 -14.18 41.76
C GLY A 70 -8.29 -12.79 41.79
N CYS A 71 -7.00 -12.70 42.14
CA CYS A 71 -6.24 -11.47 42.05
C CYS A 71 -6.42 -10.85 40.64
N PRO A 72 -6.80 -9.56 40.51
CA PRO A 72 -7.02 -8.92 39.20
C PRO A 72 -5.77 -8.91 38.30
N PHE A 73 -4.59 -9.19 38.88
CA PHE A 73 -3.31 -9.35 38.20
C PHE A 73 -3.02 -10.78 37.69
N MET A 74 -3.72 -11.82 38.18
CA MET A 74 -3.57 -13.20 37.70
C MET A 74 -4.45 -13.39 36.46
N SER A 75 -3.83 -13.27 35.30
CA SER A 75 -4.44 -13.22 33.98
C SER A 75 -5.11 -14.54 33.59
N SER A 76 -6.39 -14.47 33.25
CA SER A 76 -7.05 -15.53 32.48
C SER A 76 -6.40 -15.66 31.09
N GLU A 77 -6.49 -16.83 30.44
CA GLU A 77 -5.94 -17.07 29.09
C GLU A 77 -6.34 -16.01 28.04
N LYS A 78 -7.40 -15.25 28.33
CA LYS A 78 -7.93 -14.16 27.52
C LYS A 78 -7.03 -12.92 27.46
N LYS A 79 -6.05 -12.79 28.36
CA LYS A 79 -5.12 -11.66 28.41
C LYS A 79 -3.80 -11.90 27.66
N ARG A 80 -3.62 -13.05 26.99
CA ARG A 80 -2.37 -13.34 26.27
C ARG A 80 -2.12 -12.32 25.17
N ASN A 81 -0.89 -11.84 25.10
CA ASN A 81 -0.43 -11.03 23.97
C ASN A 81 -0.37 -11.89 22.69
N PRO A 82 -0.29 -11.25 21.51
CA PRO A 82 -0.12 -11.96 20.25
C PRO A 82 1.15 -12.81 20.29
N PRO A 83 1.07 -14.11 19.98
CA PRO A 83 2.23 -14.99 20.05
C PRO A 83 3.29 -14.59 19.02
N LEU A 84 4.54 -14.97 19.28
CA LEU A 84 5.57 -14.96 18.26
C LEU A 84 5.27 -16.10 17.27
N ALA A 85 4.94 -15.74 16.04
CA ALA A 85 4.55 -16.67 14.99
C ALA A 85 4.98 -16.16 13.63
N HIS A 86 5.22 -17.08 12.70
CA HIS A 86 5.43 -16.77 11.30
C HIS A 86 4.16 -16.18 10.67
N LEU A 87 4.37 -15.40 9.62
CA LEU A 87 3.31 -14.75 8.87
C LEU A 87 3.28 -15.32 7.44
N GLU A 88 2.31 -14.85 6.65
CA GLU A 88 2.25 -15.15 5.23
C GLU A 88 2.93 -14.02 4.46
N GLU A 89 3.70 -14.38 3.41
CA GLU A 89 4.33 -13.40 2.52
C GLU A 89 3.28 -12.80 1.60
N GLN A 90 3.08 -11.48 1.67
CA GLN A 90 2.04 -10.76 0.92
C GLN A 90 2.60 -9.40 0.47
N TYR A 91 2.02 -8.80 -0.56
CA TYR A 91 2.33 -7.42 -0.93
C TYR A 91 1.66 -6.47 0.05
N ASP A 92 2.37 -5.41 0.41
CA ASP A 92 1.77 -4.28 1.11
C ASP A 92 0.54 -3.74 0.37
N THR A 93 -0.51 -3.50 1.15
CA THR A 93 -1.75 -2.86 0.73
C THR A 93 -2.02 -1.70 1.67
N TYR A 94 -2.57 -0.62 1.13
CA TYR A 94 -2.95 0.51 1.97
C TYR A 94 -4.06 0.13 2.95
N TYR A 95 -3.89 0.49 4.23
CA TYR A 95 -4.94 0.31 5.24
C TYR A 95 -6.04 1.34 5.05
N ILE A 96 -7.20 0.87 4.59
CA ILE A 96 -8.42 1.67 4.49
C ILE A 96 -9.11 1.62 5.85
N SER A 97 -8.94 2.68 6.64
CA SER A 97 -9.66 2.80 7.90
C SER A 97 -11.17 2.80 7.64
N PRO A 98 -11.98 2.12 8.46
CA PRO A 98 -13.42 2.25 8.42
C PRO A 98 -13.94 3.67 8.64
N LEU A 99 -13.07 4.60 9.07
CA LEU A 99 -13.35 6.01 9.30
C LEU A 99 -12.72 6.89 8.20
N ASN A 100 -12.18 6.30 7.13
CA ASN A 100 -11.50 7.03 6.05
C ASN A 100 -12.43 8.04 5.37
N TYR A 101 -13.72 7.70 5.21
CA TYR A 101 -14.73 8.62 4.65
C TYR A 101 -14.92 9.91 5.47
N LEU A 102 -14.56 9.92 6.76
CA LEU A 102 -14.57 11.11 7.61
C LEU A 102 -13.25 11.91 7.54
N LEU A 103 -12.16 11.26 7.12
CA LEU A 103 -10.83 11.84 7.02
C LEU A 103 -10.54 12.39 5.62
N ASP A 104 -11.14 11.79 4.59
CA ASP A 104 -11.01 12.19 3.20
C ASP A 104 -11.93 13.36 2.87
N THR A 105 -11.38 14.34 2.16
CA THR A 105 -12.09 15.51 1.65
C THR A 105 -13.14 15.16 0.59
N ARG A 106 -13.01 14.01 -0.09
CA ARG A 106 -13.87 13.61 -1.23
C ARG A 106 -15.37 13.56 -0.90
N GLY A 107 -15.75 13.11 0.29
CA GLY A 107 -17.15 13.04 0.72
C GLY A 107 -17.77 14.41 1.06
N LEU A 108 -16.95 15.36 1.50
CA LEU A 108 -17.41 16.66 1.99
C LEU A 108 -17.72 17.67 0.89
N TRP A 109 -17.10 17.56 -0.29
CA TRP A 109 -17.40 18.44 -1.43
C TRP A 109 -18.86 18.36 -1.89
N MET A 110 -19.56 17.23 -1.64
CA MET A 110 -20.99 17.11 -1.93
C MET A 110 -21.91 17.73 -0.87
N LEU A 111 -21.40 18.06 0.32
CA LEU A 111 -22.20 18.61 1.43
C LEU A 111 -21.84 20.07 1.75
N ALA A 112 -20.64 20.52 1.38
CA ALA A 112 -20.16 21.88 1.54
C ALA A 112 -20.72 22.81 0.44
N PHE A 113 -22.04 22.84 0.25
CA PHE A 113 -22.69 23.78 -0.68
C PHE A 113 -22.75 25.22 -0.15
N ASP A 114 -22.31 25.50 1.08
CA ASP A 114 -22.63 26.79 1.71
C ASP A 114 -21.57 27.41 2.66
N SER A 115 -20.31 26.98 2.64
CA SER A 115 -19.36 27.44 3.66
C SER A 115 -18.35 28.47 3.14
N LYS A 116 -18.26 29.57 3.89
CA LYS A 116 -17.18 30.59 3.88
C LYS A 116 -15.75 29.99 3.91
N GLU A 117 -15.58 28.68 4.11
CA GLU A 117 -14.30 27.97 4.12
C GLU A 117 -13.62 27.83 2.75
N VAL A 118 -14.39 27.85 1.65
CA VAL A 118 -13.82 27.83 0.27
C VAL A 118 -12.94 29.06 0.02
N LYS A 119 -13.14 30.15 0.77
CA LYS A 119 -12.37 31.40 0.64
C LYS A 119 -10.95 31.33 1.23
N LYS A 120 -10.60 30.27 1.97
CA LYS A 120 -9.32 30.13 2.68
C LYS A 120 -8.23 29.38 1.87
N GLY A 121 -8.35 29.29 0.56
CA GLY A 121 -7.34 28.64 -0.31
C GLY A 121 -7.44 27.11 -0.37
N PRO A 122 -6.46 26.43 -1.00
CA PRO A 122 -6.48 24.99 -1.22
C PRO A 122 -6.41 24.21 0.10
N ILE A 123 -7.28 23.22 0.29
CA ILE A 123 -7.32 22.40 1.51
C ILE A 123 -5.98 21.68 1.76
N LYS A 124 -5.30 21.25 0.69
CA LYS A 124 -3.98 20.59 0.77
C LYS A 124 -2.94 21.44 1.50
N ASP A 125 -2.98 22.76 1.33
CA ASP A 125 -2.01 23.65 1.96
C ASP A 125 -2.23 23.81 3.47
N ARG A 126 -3.47 23.57 3.94
CA ARG A 126 -3.87 23.67 5.34
C ARG A 126 -3.83 22.34 6.10
N ARG A 127 -3.42 21.26 5.44
CA ARG A 127 -3.38 19.89 6.00
C ARG A 127 -1.97 19.29 5.98
N LYS A 128 -0.93 20.12 5.89
CA LYS A 128 0.45 19.63 5.75
C LYS A 128 0.87 18.81 6.96
N VAL A 129 0.56 19.26 8.16
CA VAL A 129 0.88 18.53 9.39
C VAL A 129 -0.12 17.39 9.58
N PHE A 130 -1.41 17.66 9.43
CA PHE A 130 -2.47 16.68 9.62
C PHE A 130 -2.28 15.44 8.74
N ASP A 131 -1.96 15.62 7.46
CA ASP A 131 -1.80 14.52 6.54
C ASP A 131 -0.57 13.65 6.85
N THR A 132 0.44 14.17 7.54
CA THR A 132 1.60 13.38 8.00
C THR A 132 1.27 12.46 9.18
N TYR A 133 0.21 12.72 9.95
CA TYR A 133 -0.17 11.83 11.03
C TYR A 133 -0.60 10.44 10.50
N PRO A 134 -0.20 9.36 11.20
CA PRO A 134 -0.59 8.02 10.81
C PRO A 134 -2.09 7.78 11.03
N THR A 135 -2.67 6.87 10.24
CA THR A 135 -4.11 6.59 10.24
C THR A 135 -4.64 6.22 11.62
N TYR A 136 -3.89 5.43 12.40
CA TYR A 136 -4.30 5.04 13.75
C TYR A 136 -4.42 6.20 14.73
N LEU A 137 -3.62 7.25 14.54
CA LEU A 137 -3.69 8.46 15.34
C LEU A 137 -4.86 9.33 14.88
N LYS A 138 -5.08 9.44 13.57
CA LYS A 138 -6.25 10.12 12.99
C LYS A 138 -7.58 9.51 13.47
N SER A 139 -7.66 8.19 13.59
CA SER A 139 -8.84 7.49 14.14
C SER A 139 -9.24 7.97 15.54
N THR A 140 -8.31 8.49 16.34
CA THR A 140 -8.59 8.96 17.72
C THR A 140 -9.52 10.17 17.78
N LEU A 141 -9.65 10.94 16.70
CA LEU A 141 -10.61 12.04 16.56
C LEU A 141 -12.06 11.58 16.73
N PHE A 142 -12.33 10.31 16.42
CA PHE A 142 -13.68 9.72 16.44
C PHE A 142 -13.94 8.88 17.69
N HIS A 143 -12.98 8.86 18.62
CA HIS A 143 -13.13 8.25 19.94
C HIS A 143 -13.60 9.28 20.99
N ASP A 144 -14.33 10.29 20.54
CA ASP A 144 -14.69 11.48 21.33
C ASP A 144 -15.99 11.33 22.10
N ASP A 145 -16.22 10.17 22.72
CA ASP A 145 -17.33 10.01 23.66
C ASP A 145 -17.04 10.74 24.98
N GLU A 146 -18.10 11.24 25.65
CA GLU A 146 -17.96 12.00 26.91
C GLU A 146 -17.13 11.25 27.96
N ASN A 147 -17.20 9.93 27.97
CA ASN A 147 -16.42 9.10 28.89
C ASN A 147 -14.93 9.15 28.56
N THR A 148 -14.54 9.14 27.29
CA THR A 148 -13.14 9.24 26.87
C THR A 148 -12.57 10.63 27.13
N LYS A 149 -13.35 11.71 26.95
CA LYS A 149 -12.93 13.07 27.36
C LYS A 149 -12.63 13.15 28.85
N LYS A 150 -13.55 12.67 29.69
CA LYS A 150 -13.35 12.62 31.15
C LYS A 150 -12.14 11.76 31.50
N LEU A 151 -11.98 10.62 30.85
CA LEU A 151 -10.84 9.71 31.07
C LEU A 151 -9.49 10.36 30.71
N ARG A 152 -9.42 11.14 29.63
CA ARG A 152 -8.22 11.88 29.23
C ARG A 152 -7.83 13.00 30.20
N GLN A 153 -8.72 13.39 31.12
CA GLN A 153 -8.45 14.35 32.19
C GLN A 153 -8.09 13.66 33.52
N CYS A 154 -8.36 12.36 33.66
CA CYS A 154 -8.00 11.58 34.84
C CYS A 154 -6.49 11.33 34.96
N GLU A 155 -6.05 10.90 36.13
CA GLU A 155 -4.68 10.42 36.38
C GLU A 155 -4.36 9.15 35.58
N VAL A 156 -3.06 8.90 35.32
CA VAL A 156 -2.57 7.77 34.53
C VAL A 156 -3.05 6.43 35.08
N ALA A 157 -3.09 6.27 36.40
CA ALA A 157 -3.58 5.06 37.07
C ALA A 157 -5.03 4.73 36.69
N GLN A 158 -5.91 5.73 36.54
CA GLN A 158 -7.30 5.51 36.13
C GLN A 158 -7.41 5.14 34.65
N ARG A 159 -6.60 5.81 33.80
CA ARG A 159 -6.51 5.50 32.36
C ARG A 159 -6.06 4.06 32.13
N PHE A 160 -5.14 3.55 32.95
CA PHE A 160 -4.63 2.18 32.87
C PHE A 160 -5.74 1.12 32.96
N PHE A 161 -6.73 1.26 33.84
CA PHE A 161 -7.80 0.26 33.96
C PHE A 161 -8.68 0.20 32.71
N VAL A 162 -8.95 1.35 32.09
CA VAL A 162 -9.72 1.39 30.84
C VAL A 162 -8.90 0.83 29.68
N TYR A 163 -7.62 1.19 29.61
CA TYR A 163 -6.67 0.62 28.68
C TYR A 163 -6.62 -0.91 28.77
N ASP A 164 -6.44 -1.50 29.95
CA ASP A 164 -6.32 -2.95 30.12
C ASP A 164 -7.56 -3.67 29.58
N LYS A 165 -8.74 -3.09 29.81
CA LYS A 165 -10.02 -3.61 29.29
C LYS A 165 -10.09 -3.57 27.77
N PHE A 166 -9.63 -2.49 27.13
CA PHE A 166 -9.60 -2.40 25.66
C PHE A 166 -8.55 -3.33 25.07
N ARG A 167 -7.36 -3.40 25.66
CA ARG A 167 -6.32 -4.36 25.27
C ARG A 167 -6.80 -5.80 25.36
N GLU A 168 -7.45 -6.21 26.45
CA GLU A 168 -7.96 -7.58 26.60
C GLU A 168 -9.00 -7.91 25.51
N LYS A 169 -9.89 -6.96 25.18
CA LYS A 169 -10.83 -7.13 24.07
C LYS A 169 -10.12 -7.25 22.73
N GLY A 170 -9.13 -6.40 22.46
CA GLY A 170 -8.30 -6.46 21.25
C GLY A 170 -7.60 -7.80 21.12
N ASN A 171 -6.93 -8.27 22.18
CA ASN A 171 -6.22 -9.55 22.20
C ASN A 171 -7.18 -10.73 21.93
N LYS A 172 -8.39 -10.69 22.49
CA LYS A 172 -9.41 -11.71 22.24
C LYS A 172 -9.87 -11.74 20.77
N LEU A 173 -10.03 -10.58 20.13
CA LEU A 173 -10.42 -10.48 18.72
C LEU A 173 -9.30 -10.90 17.79
N LEU A 174 -8.06 -10.55 18.14
CA LEU A 174 -6.86 -11.02 17.44
C LEU A 174 -6.77 -12.55 17.43
N GLN A 175 -7.03 -13.21 18.57
CA GLN A 175 -7.06 -14.67 18.66
C GLN A 175 -8.15 -15.31 17.78
N LYS A 176 -9.24 -14.58 17.53
CA LYS A 176 -10.30 -14.99 16.60
C LYS A 176 -10.01 -14.64 15.14
N GLN A 177 -8.88 -14.01 14.85
CA GLN A 177 -8.53 -13.50 13.52
C GLN A 177 -9.45 -12.36 13.02
N GLU A 178 -10.15 -11.67 13.93
CA GLU A 178 -10.95 -10.48 13.65
C GLU A 178 -10.06 -9.22 13.79
N TYR A 179 -9.06 -9.09 12.90
CA TYR A 179 -7.98 -8.11 13.03
C TYR A 179 -8.44 -6.65 12.93
N ASP A 180 -9.38 -6.34 12.02
CA ASP A 180 -9.98 -5.00 11.89
C ASP A 180 -10.60 -4.52 13.20
N GLU A 181 -11.36 -5.38 13.87
CA GLU A 181 -11.99 -5.03 15.14
C GLU A 181 -10.95 -4.92 16.26
N ALA A 182 -9.94 -5.81 16.27
CA ALA A 182 -8.85 -5.75 17.23
C ALA A 182 -8.10 -4.41 17.14
N ILE A 183 -7.79 -3.93 15.93
CA ILE A 183 -7.15 -2.63 15.70
C ILE A 183 -7.99 -1.51 16.30
N ARG A 184 -9.30 -1.46 16.08
CA ARG A 184 -10.17 -0.42 16.67
C ARG A 184 -10.10 -0.38 18.19
N TYR A 185 -10.04 -1.54 18.84
CA TYR A 185 -9.89 -1.60 20.29
C TYR A 185 -8.51 -1.12 20.75
N TYR A 186 -7.44 -1.44 20.01
CA TYR A 186 -6.11 -0.93 20.31
C TYR A 186 -5.99 0.58 20.05
N GLU A 187 -6.57 1.10 18.98
CA GLU A 187 -6.63 2.55 18.70
C GLU A 187 -7.41 3.31 19.78
N ARG A 188 -8.49 2.73 20.32
CA ARG A 188 -9.20 3.28 21.50
C ARG A 188 -8.34 3.28 22.73
N ALA A 189 -7.61 2.20 22.96
CA ALA A 189 -6.68 2.07 24.08
C ALA A 189 -5.54 3.09 23.98
N LEU A 190 -5.02 3.32 22.78
CA LEU A 190 -4.02 4.35 22.48
C LEU A 190 -4.58 5.76 22.71
N GLY A 191 -5.83 6.00 22.27
CA GLY A 191 -6.54 7.27 22.42
C GLY A 191 -6.77 7.73 23.86
N CYS A 192 -6.50 6.88 24.86
CA CYS A 192 -6.44 7.27 26.27
C CYS A 192 -5.18 8.06 26.64
N PHE A 193 -4.08 7.87 25.88
CA PHE A 193 -2.76 8.43 26.19
C PHE A 193 -2.26 9.37 25.11
N ARG A 194 -2.50 9.04 23.83
CA ARG A 194 -2.06 9.82 22.67
C ARG A 194 -3.23 9.97 21.70
N TYR A 195 -3.63 11.20 21.43
CA TYR A 195 -4.80 11.48 20.61
C TYR A 195 -4.73 12.83 19.90
N LEU A 196 -5.56 12.97 18.88
CA LEU A 196 -5.87 14.24 18.25
C LEU A 196 -7.18 14.78 18.81
N GLU A 197 -7.24 16.09 19.02
CA GLU A 197 -8.41 16.81 19.53
C GLU A 197 -8.80 17.91 18.55
N VAL A 198 -10.10 18.08 18.36
CA VAL A 198 -10.63 19.18 17.54
C VAL A 198 -10.69 20.43 18.42
N VAL A 199 -9.95 21.46 18.04
CA VAL A 199 -10.05 22.78 18.65
C VAL A 199 -11.15 23.54 17.93
N GLU A 200 -12.26 23.75 18.63
CA GLU A 200 -13.36 24.52 18.08
C GLU A 200 -12.98 26.01 18.06
N PRO A 201 -13.13 26.70 16.93
CA PRO A 201 -13.02 28.16 16.94
C PRO A 201 -14.09 28.70 17.89
N PRO A 202 -13.81 29.78 18.64
CA PRO A 202 -14.81 30.40 19.49
C PRO A 202 -16.06 30.69 18.65
N GLU A 203 -17.22 30.27 19.15
CA GLU A 203 -18.50 30.59 18.51
C GLU A 203 -18.59 32.12 18.47
N VAL A 204 -18.30 32.71 17.31
CA VAL A 204 -18.57 34.12 17.08
C VAL A 204 -20.08 34.17 17.01
N ASP A 205 -20.71 34.56 18.11
CA ASP A 205 -22.15 34.77 18.20
C ASP A 205 -22.55 35.74 17.10
N SER A 206 -22.98 35.21 15.96
CA SER A 206 -23.45 35.97 14.80
C SER A 206 -24.77 36.69 15.08
N ASP A 207 -25.18 36.76 16.34
CA ASP A 207 -26.37 37.47 16.79
C ASP A 207 -26.22 38.99 16.58
N GLU A 208 -24.98 39.50 16.42
CA GLU A 208 -24.73 40.91 16.08
C GLU A 208 -25.18 41.30 14.66
N ASP A 209 -25.27 40.36 13.72
CA ASP A 209 -25.75 40.62 12.35
C ASP A 209 -27.28 40.80 12.28
N GLU A 210 -28.05 40.40 13.32
CA GLU A 210 -29.51 40.60 13.36
C GLU A 210 -29.90 42.04 13.74
N THR A 211 -29.01 42.79 14.40
CA THR A 211 -29.33 44.13 14.94
C THR A 211 -29.31 45.27 13.91
N ASN A 212 -28.65 45.09 12.76
CA ASN A 212 -28.41 46.17 11.79
C ASN A 212 -29.33 46.19 10.56
N GLN A 213 -30.41 45.41 10.54
CA GLN A 213 -31.46 45.49 9.52
C GLN A 213 -32.79 45.98 10.09
N GLN A 214 -32.78 47.17 10.72
CA GLN A 214 -33.99 47.98 10.83
C GLN A 214 -34.33 48.53 9.45
N GLN A 215 -34.99 47.72 8.61
CA GLN A 215 -35.62 48.24 7.41
C GLN A 215 -36.75 49.20 7.81
N ASP A 216 -36.78 50.36 7.19
CA ASP A 216 -37.77 51.41 7.38
C ASP A 216 -39.16 50.90 6.93
N THR A 217 -39.92 50.32 7.86
CA THR A 217 -41.24 49.68 7.60
C THR A 217 -42.40 50.67 7.63
N SER A 218 -42.10 51.97 7.57
CA SER A 218 -43.05 53.07 7.74
C SER A 218 -44.16 53.12 6.67
N ASN A 219 -43.96 52.49 5.50
CA ASN A 219 -44.91 52.50 4.37
C ASN A 219 -45.57 51.15 4.04
N MET A 220 -45.38 50.09 4.83
CA MET A 220 -45.97 48.77 4.54
C MET A 220 -47.39 48.61 5.07
N THR A 221 -48.25 47.96 4.30
CA THR A 221 -49.62 47.60 4.72
C THR A 221 -49.61 46.55 5.83
N GLU A 222 -50.69 46.49 6.62
CA GLU A 222 -50.80 45.56 7.76
C GLU A 222 -50.66 44.09 7.36
N LYS A 223 -51.09 43.74 6.14
CA LYS A 223 -50.91 42.39 5.56
C LYS A 223 -49.43 42.07 5.29
N GLU A 224 -48.68 42.99 4.70
CA GLU A 224 -47.26 42.77 4.39
C GLU A 224 -46.39 42.72 5.66
N LYS A 225 -46.77 43.44 6.72
CA LYS A 225 -46.11 43.32 8.04
C LYS A 225 -46.27 41.92 8.63
N LYS A 226 -47.47 41.34 8.53
CA LYS A 226 -47.74 39.98 9.00
C LYS A 226 -46.97 38.93 8.20
N GLU A 227 -46.93 39.06 6.87
CA GLU A 227 -46.14 38.16 6.00
C GLU A 227 -44.64 38.26 6.30
N LEU A 228 -44.11 39.47 6.57
CA LEU A 228 -42.72 39.68 6.97
C LEU A 228 -42.41 39.06 8.35
N GLU A 229 -43.32 39.16 9.31
CA GLU A 229 -43.17 38.51 10.62
C GLU A 229 -43.18 36.98 10.52
N ASP A 230 -44.09 36.42 9.73
CA ASP A 230 -44.18 34.98 9.51
C ASP A 230 -42.93 34.46 8.77
N MET A 231 -42.41 35.23 7.80
CA MET A 231 -41.14 34.95 7.13
C MET A 231 -39.94 35.04 8.09
N LYS A 232 -39.92 36.01 9.01
CA LYS A 232 -38.87 36.10 10.06
C LYS A 232 -38.94 34.92 11.04
N LYS A 233 -40.15 34.50 11.43
CA LYS A 233 -40.36 33.33 12.30
C LYS A 233 -39.93 32.03 11.60
N SER A 234 -40.31 31.83 10.34
CA SER A 234 -39.91 30.65 9.57
C SER A 234 -38.39 30.62 9.33
N ALA A 235 -37.78 31.76 9.02
CA ALA A 235 -36.31 31.88 8.91
C ALA A 235 -35.61 31.58 10.24
N LYS A 236 -36.14 32.05 11.37
CA LYS A 236 -35.58 31.75 12.71
C LYS A 236 -35.72 30.27 13.07
N GLN A 237 -36.84 29.65 12.74
CA GLN A 237 -37.04 28.21 12.93
C GLN A 237 -36.07 27.41 12.05
N TYR A 238 -35.98 27.74 10.76
CA TYR A 238 -35.04 27.10 9.84
C TYR A 238 -33.57 27.26 10.30
N ARG A 239 -33.18 28.43 10.82
CA ARG A 239 -31.85 28.64 11.44
C ARG A 239 -31.63 27.77 12.67
N LYS A 240 -32.63 27.60 13.53
CA LYS A 240 -32.55 26.69 14.69
C LYS A 240 -32.39 25.24 14.25
N GLU A 241 -33.21 24.80 13.30
CA GLU A 241 -33.11 23.45 12.71
C GLU A 241 -31.74 23.24 12.04
N GLN A 242 -31.21 24.24 11.34
CA GLN A 242 -29.84 24.19 10.80
C GLN A 242 -28.77 24.15 11.91
N LYS A 243 -28.91 24.91 13.00
CA LYS A 243 -27.98 24.87 14.14
C LYS A 243 -28.01 23.50 14.82
N GLU A 244 -29.20 22.93 15.04
CA GLU A 244 -29.38 21.59 15.58
C GLU A 244 -28.83 20.50 14.66
N PHE A 245 -29.09 20.61 13.35
CA PHE A 245 -28.53 19.73 12.34
C PHE A 245 -27.00 19.80 12.31
N LYS A 246 -26.42 21.01 12.28
CA LYS A 246 -24.96 21.21 12.35
C LYS A 246 -24.38 20.65 13.65
N LYS A 247 -25.08 20.76 14.78
CA LYS A 247 -24.65 20.18 16.05
C LYS A 247 -24.68 18.65 16.01
N GLN A 248 -25.72 18.06 15.42
CA GLN A 248 -25.88 16.60 15.31
C GLN A 248 -24.85 15.98 14.35
N TYR A 249 -24.58 16.64 13.22
CA TYR A 249 -23.68 16.15 12.16
C TYR A 249 -22.32 16.84 12.17
N LYS A 250 -21.93 17.48 13.28
CA LYS A 250 -20.71 18.29 13.39
C LYS A 250 -19.48 17.53 12.93
N SER A 251 -19.26 16.32 13.46
CA SER A 251 -18.10 15.48 13.12
C SER A 251 -18.06 15.06 11.65
N LEU A 252 -19.22 14.95 10.99
CA LEU A 252 -19.32 14.63 9.56
C LEU A 252 -19.05 15.84 8.66
N MET A 253 -19.27 17.06 9.19
CA MET A 253 -19.15 18.32 8.46
C MET A 253 -17.82 19.05 8.72
N THR A 254 -17.03 18.60 9.70
CA THR A 254 -15.75 19.22 10.04
C THR A 254 -14.67 18.82 9.04
N ILE A 255 -14.06 19.81 8.37
CA ILE A 255 -12.81 19.60 7.63
C ILE A 255 -11.66 19.69 8.63
N TYR A 256 -10.99 18.57 8.88
CA TYR A 256 -9.80 18.52 9.72
C TYR A 256 -8.60 19.18 9.00
N THR A 257 -7.94 20.11 9.68
CA THR A 257 -6.84 20.96 9.21
C THR A 257 -5.83 21.18 10.33
N ASP A 258 -4.67 21.74 9.99
CA ASP A 258 -3.61 22.07 10.95
C ASP A 258 -4.05 23.16 11.94
N GLU A 259 -5.03 24.00 11.58
CA GLU A 259 -5.56 25.08 12.43
C GLU A 259 -6.53 24.56 13.52
N ASN A 260 -7.28 23.50 13.24
CA ASN A 260 -8.36 23.03 14.11
C ASN A 260 -8.10 21.64 14.71
N VAL A 261 -6.95 21.03 14.45
CA VAL A 261 -6.55 19.77 15.06
C VAL A 261 -5.31 19.98 15.91
N LYS A 262 -5.42 19.63 17.20
CA LYS A 262 -4.32 19.66 18.15
C LYS A 262 -3.89 18.23 18.51
N TYR A 263 -2.58 17.98 18.48
CA TYR A 263 -2.00 16.76 19.00
C TYR A 263 -1.79 16.85 20.50
N ASN A 264 -2.28 15.86 21.24
CA ASN A 264 -2.05 15.69 22.67
C ASN A 264 -1.33 14.36 22.90
N GLY A 265 -0.06 14.43 23.32
CA GLY A 265 0.77 13.28 23.65
C GLY A 265 1.09 13.18 25.14
N VAL A 266 2.09 12.35 25.46
CA VAL A 266 2.54 12.06 26.83
C VAL A 266 3.36 13.21 27.43
N GLU A 267 3.80 14.15 26.59
CA GLU A 267 4.67 15.28 26.97
C GLU A 267 4.00 16.23 27.97
N HIS A 268 2.67 16.23 28.07
CA HIS A 268 1.91 17.04 29.03
C HIS A 268 1.88 16.48 30.45
N ILE A 269 2.24 15.20 30.64
CA ILE A 269 2.29 14.58 31.97
C ILE A 269 3.53 15.12 32.70
N GLN A 270 3.38 15.61 33.92
CA GLN A 270 4.50 16.22 34.66
C GLN A 270 5.40 15.16 35.32
N ASP A 271 4.82 14.11 35.88
CA ASP A 271 5.54 13.04 36.57
C ASP A 271 6.22 12.09 35.58
N GLU A 272 7.54 11.92 35.74
CA GLU A 272 8.37 11.09 34.88
C GLU A 272 8.04 9.59 35.03
N ALA A 273 7.65 9.14 36.23
CA ALA A 273 7.25 7.75 36.45
C ALA A 273 5.97 7.41 35.68
N ASP A 274 5.02 8.34 35.67
CA ASP A 274 3.78 8.23 34.90
C ASP A 274 4.04 8.28 33.39
N LYS A 275 4.99 9.10 32.93
CA LYS A 275 5.42 9.08 31.52
C LYS A 275 6.01 7.74 31.12
N GLU A 276 6.91 7.19 31.94
CA GLU A 276 7.53 5.87 31.70
C GLU A 276 6.46 4.77 31.64
N MET A 277 5.50 4.80 32.57
CA MET A 277 4.36 3.87 32.57
C MET A 277 3.53 4.01 31.29
N CYS A 278 3.18 5.22 30.87
CA CYS A 278 2.45 5.48 29.62
C CYS A 278 3.23 4.97 28.40
N ASN A 279 4.53 5.25 28.33
CA ASN A 279 5.40 4.80 27.26
C ASN A 279 5.48 3.28 27.19
N SER A 280 5.63 2.59 28.34
CA SER A 280 5.61 1.13 28.41
C SER A 280 4.29 0.52 27.92
N ILE A 281 3.16 1.15 28.27
CA ILE A 281 1.82 0.77 27.81
C ILE A 281 1.68 0.93 26.29
N MET A 282 2.05 2.11 25.77
CA MET A 282 1.96 2.41 24.34
C MET A 282 2.87 1.49 23.52
N TYR A 283 4.08 1.21 24.00
CA TYR A 283 4.99 0.26 23.37
C TYR A 283 4.32 -1.12 23.18
N GLY A 284 3.67 -1.65 24.21
CA GLY A 284 2.91 -2.90 24.11
C GLY A 284 1.75 -2.84 23.12
N LEU A 285 1.03 -1.71 23.03
CA LEU A 285 -0.02 -1.51 22.03
C LEU A 285 0.53 -1.48 20.61
N TYR A 286 1.63 -0.77 20.38
CA TYR A 286 2.27 -0.68 19.06
C TYR A 286 2.74 -2.04 18.56
N LEU A 287 3.34 -2.86 19.43
CA LEU A 287 3.68 -4.23 19.08
C LEU A 287 2.45 -5.08 18.73
N ASN A 288 1.33 -4.93 19.47
CA ASN A 288 0.13 -5.70 19.19
C ASN A 288 -0.55 -5.25 17.88
N MET A 289 -0.61 -3.95 17.65
CA MET A 289 -1.18 -3.35 16.44
C MET A 289 -0.33 -3.69 15.20
N SER A 290 1.00 -3.70 15.31
CA SER A 290 1.86 -4.08 14.19
C SER A 290 1.60 -5.52 13.73
N VAL A 291 1.32 -6.45 14.66
CA VAL A 291 0.91 -7.81 14.30
C VAL A 291 -0.41 -7.83 13.54
N CYS A 292 -1.42 -7.07 13.98
CA CYS A 292 -2.68 -6.97 13.22
C CYS A 292 -2.45 -6.42 11.82
N TYR A 293 -1.67 -5.34 11.70
CA TYR A 293 -1.38 -4.73 10.40
C TYR A 293 -0.64 -5.69 9.47
N MET A 294 0.39 -6.39 9.97
CA MET A 294 1.09 -7.39 9.16
C MET A 294 0.18 -8.56 8.75
N LYS A 295 -0.70 -9.04 9.65
CA LYS A 295 -1.68 -10.11 9.33
C LYS A 295 -2.71 -9.70 8.28
N MET A 296 -2.87 -8.40 8.04
CA MET A 296 -3.77 -7.82 7.05
C MET A 296 -3.06 -7.31 5.79
N SER A 297 -1.75 -7.59 5.66
CA SER A 297 -0.91 -7.09 4.56
C SER A 297 -0.75 -5.56 4.55
N HIS A 298 -0.78 -4.89 5.71
CA HIS A 298 -0.56 -3.46 5.86
C HIS A 298 0.84 -3.19 6.45
N PHE A 299 1.88 -3.70 5.78
CA PHE A 299 3.27 -3.64 6.19
C PHE A 299 3.81 -2.22 6.32
N ASP A 300 3.42 -1.28 5.45
CA ASP A 300 3.87 0.12 5.56
C ASP A 300 3.39 0.78 6.84
N LEU A 301 2.13 0.52 7.22
CA LEU A 301 1.59 1.03 8.48
C LEU A 301 2.16 0.28 9.68
N ALA A 302 2.47 -1.02 9.53
CA ALA A 302 3.18 -1.80 10.54
C ALA A 302 4.61 -1.27 10.77
N LYS A 303 5.34 -0.89 9.72
CA LYS A 303 6.67 -0.26 9.81
C LYS A 303 6.57 1.09 10.53
N LYS A 304 5.61 1.95 10.14
CA LYS A 304 5.37 3.25 10.80
C LYS A 304 5.06 3.13 12.30
N ILE A 305 4.18 2.19 12.69
CA ILE A 305 3.85 2.02 14.12
C ILE A 305 5.02 1.41 14.90
N LEU A 306 5.86 0.61 14.25
CA LEU A 306 7.09 0.11 14.84
C LEU A 306 8.13 1.22 14.95
N ASP A 307 8.27 2.14 13.99
CA ASP A 307 9.13 3.32 14.12
C ASP A 307 8.75 4.13 15.38
N ASP A 308 7.45 4.33 15.61
CA ASP A 308 6.90 4.95 16.83
C ASP A 308 7.24 4.15 18.11
N ALA A 309 7.17 2.81 18.06
CA ALA A 309 7.62 1.96 19.15
C ALA A 309 9.13 2.09 19.41
N GLY A 310 9.92 2.25 18.35
CA GLY A 310 11.35 2.49 18.40
C GLY A 310 11.68 3.83 19.04
N VAL A 311 10.87 4.88 18.87
CA VAL A 311 11.08 6.15 19.62
C VAL A 311 11.03 5.92 21.13
N ILE A 312 10.22 4.96 21.60
CA ILE A 312 10.11 4.60 23.01
C ILE A 312 11.24 3.66 23.44
N GLN A 313 11.42 2.53 22.74
CA GLN A 313 12.38 1.50 23.11
C GLN A 313 13.00 0.82 21.88
N LYS A 314 14.18 1.30 21.45
CA LYS A 314 14.92 0.74 20.29
C LYS A 314 15.63 -0.58 20.60
N GLU A 315 16.03 -0.77 21.85
CA GLU A 315 16.85 -1.92 22.28
C GLU A 315 16.01 -2.95 23.00
N ASN A 316 15.06 -3.51 22.27
CA ASN A 316 14.24 -4.61 22.76
C ASN A 316 14.13 -5.69 21.70
N SER A 317 14.36 -6.93 22.12
CA SER A 317 14.38 -8.08 21.22
C SER A 317 13.05 -8.30 20.49
N GLN A 318 11.90 -8.08 21.15
CA GLN A 318 10.58 -8.24 20.53
C GLN A 318 10.32 -7.17 19.49
N TYR A 319 10.70 -5.92 19.75
CA TYR A 319 10.59 -4.83 18.78
C TYR A 319 11.41 -5.14 17.52
N LEU A 320 12.69 -5.48 17.68
CA LEU A 320 13.57 -5.79 16.56
C LEU A 320 13.09 -7.00 15.77
N PHE A 321 12.58 -8.04 16.46
CA PHE A 321 11.96 -9.19 15.82
C PHE A 321 10.74 -8.77 14.99
N ARG A 322 9.78 -8.02 15.56
CA ARG A 322 8.58 -7.57 14.84
C ARG A 322 8.92 -6.65 13.67
N TYR A 323 9.96 -5.83 13.79
CA TYR A 323 10.45 -5.00 12.68
C TYR A 323 11.04 -5.85 11.56
N SER A 324 11.87 -6.83 11.91
CA SER A 324 12.38 -7.81 10.95
C SER A 324 11.25 -8.60 10.28
N GLN A 325 10.17 -8.94 11.01
CA GLN A 325 8.98 -9.57 10.43
C GLN A 325 8.28 -8.65 9.43
N ALA A 326 8.06 -7.37 9.76
CA ALA A 326 7.39 -6.44 8.86
C ALA A 326 8.14 -6.27 7.53
N ILE A 327 9.48 -6.38 7.55
CA ILE A 327 10.30 -6.37 6.33
C ILE A 327 10.24 -7.73 5.62
N LEU A 328 10.51 -8.84 6.32
CA LEU A 328 10.64 -10.16 5.69
C LEU A 328 9.38 -10.57 4.93
N TYR A 329 8.21 -10.30 5.51
CA TYR A 329 6.93 -10.77 4.99
C TYR A 329 6.29 -9.84 3.97
N ASP A 330 6.83 -8.63 3.80
CA ASP A 330 6.45 -7.71 2.74
C ASP A 330 7.15 -8.09 1.43
N LYS A 331 6.38 -8.56 0.44
CA LYS A 331 6.92 -8.93 -0.87
C LYS A 331 7.55 -7.75 -1.62
N TRP A 332 7.22 -6.50 -1.24
CA TRP A 332 7.87 -5.30 -1.80
C TRP A 332 9.30 -5.10 -1.30
N SER A 333 9.71 -5.76 -0.22
CA SER A 333 11.04 -5.60 0.35
C SER A 333 12.14 -5.86 -0.67
N THR A 334 13.05 -4.90 -0.75
CA THR A 334 14.22 -4.96 -1.61
C THR A 334 15.30 -5.85 -0.99
N TYR A 335 16.33 -6.19 -1.77
CA TYR A 335 17.49 -6.91 -1.25
C TYR A 335 18.16 -6.16 -0.09
N LYS A 336 18.25 -4.82 -0.18
CA LYS A 336 18.78 -3.95 0.89
C LYS A 336 17.92 -4.02 2.16
N ASP A 337 16.59 -4.04 2.01
CA ASP A 337 15.68 -4.18 3.15
C ASP A 337 15.87 -5.55 3.84
N LEU A 338 16.05 -6.63 3.08
CA LEU A 338 16.29 -7.96 3.64
C LEU A 338 17.63 -8.06 4.39
N ILE A 339 18.66 -7.32 3.96
CA ILE A 339 19.91 -7.19 4.74
C ILE A 339 19.63 -6.50 6.08
N LYS A 340 18.86 -5.41 6.08
CA LYS A 340 18.43 -4.75 7.33
C LYS A 340 17.61 -5.71 8.21
N ALA A 341 16.71 -6.51 7.63
CA ALA A 341 15.94 -7.51 8.35
C ALA A 341 16.84 -8.56 9.03
N LYS A 342 17.94 -8.95 8.36
CA LYS A 342 18.98 -9.85 8.88
C LYS A 342 19.69 -9.24 10.08
N GLU A 343 20.16 -7.99 9.97
CA GLU A 343 20.81 -7.28 11.08
C GLU A 343 19.89 -7.14 12.30
N LEU A 344 18.61 -6.82 12.05
CA LEU A 344 17.59 -6.70 13.10
C LEU A 344 17.37 -8.01 13.84
N ILE A 345 17.25 -9.15 13.14
CA ILE A 345 17.02 -10.44 13.80
C ILE A 345 18.26 -10.94 14.54
N GLU A 346 19.47 -10.72 14.01
CA GLU A 346 20.72 -11.06 14.69
C GLU A 346 20.85 -10.25 16.00
N LYS A 347 20.55 -8.95 15.96
CA LYS A 347 20.52 -8.10 17.17
C LYS A 347 19.42 -8.56 18.14
N ALA A 348 18.24 -8.94 17.65
CA ALA A 348 17.15 -9.46 18.49
C ALA A 348 17.54 -10.74 19.24
N ILE A 349 18.21 -11.69 18.56
CA ILE A 349 18.72 -12.93 19.16
C ILE A 349 19.74 -12.61 20.26
N ASN A 350 20.70 -11.74 19.97
CA ASN A 350 21.73 -11.35 20.95
C ASN A 350 21.12 -10.71 22.20
N LEU A 351 20.16 -9.80 22.03
CA LEU A 351 19.47 -9.16 23.16
C LEU A 351 18.61 -10.16 23.95
N SER A 352 17.94 -11.10 23.28
CA SER A 352 17.09 -12.10 23.94
C SER A 352 17.85 -13.00 24.92
N ASN A 353 19.15 -13.21 24.71
CA ASN A 353 19.99 -13.97 25.63
C ASN A 353 20.32 -13.20 26.92
N VAL A 354 20.28 -11.86 26.88
CA VAL A 354 20.64 -11.00 28.01
C VAL A 354 19.40 -10.55 28.78
N GLU A 355 18.29 -10.30 28.09
CA GLU A 355 17.05 -9.77 28.66
C GLU A 355 16.46 -10.68 29.75
N ASN A 356 16.15 -10.10 30.92
CA ASN A 356 15.66 -10.83 32.09
C ASN A 356 14.25 -11.43 31.88
N ILE A 357 13.50 -10.94 30.89
CA ILE A 357 12.18 -11.46 30.54
C ILE A 357 12.25 -12.92 30.08
N PHE A 358 13.29 -13.33 29.35
CA PHE A 358 13.47 -14.70 28.87
C PHE A 358 14.05 -15.66 29.90
N LYS A 359 14.48 -15.13 31.06
CA LYS A 359 14.92 -15.93 32.22
C LYS A 359 13.76 -16.27 33.16
N GLN A 360 12.56 -15.74 32.91
CA GLN A 360 11.37 -16.01 33.69
C GLN A 360 10.87 -17.45 33.49
N GLY A 361 10.08 -17.95 34.45
CA GLY A 361 9.49 -19.28 34.36
C GLY A 361 8.55 -19.45 33.15
N PRO A 362 8.35 -20.67 32.63
CA PRO A 362 7.59 -20.94 31.41
C PRO A 362 6.14 -20.45 31.46
N GLY A 363 5.53 -20.40 32.67
CA GLY A 363 4.19 -19.84 32.85
C GLY A 363 4.10 -18.34 32.55
N ILE A 364 5.14 -17.57 32.92
CA ILE A 364 5.21 -16.13 32.64
C ILE A 364 5.46 -15.91 31.15
N LEU A 365 6.37 -16.68 30.54
CA LEU A 365 6.62 -16.61 29.10
C LEU A 365 5.35 -16.90 28.29
N LYS A 366 4.60 -17.95 28.66
CA LYS A 366 3.31 -18.28 28.04
C LYS A 366 2.26 -17.18 28.20
N LEU A 367 2.32 -16.45 29.31
CA LEU A 367 1.44 -15.32 29.54
C LEU A 367 1.74 -14.15 28.59
N MET A 368 3.03 -13.93 28.36
CA MET A 368 3.54 -12.87 27.50
C MET A 368 3.53 -13.23 26.00
N GLY A 369 3.22 -14.49 25.66
CA GLY A 369 3.26 -14.99 24.29
C GLY A 369 4.67 -15.24 23.76
N LEU A 370 5.61 -15.56 24.66
CA LEU A 370 7.05 -15.71 24.42
C LEU A 370 7.56 -17.13 24.69
N GLU A 371 6.67 -18.10 24.85
CA GLU A 371 7.03 -19.49 25.18
C GLU A 371 7.98 -20.14 24.17
N ASN A 372 7.87 -19.76 22.89
CA ASN A 372 8.65 -20.28 21.77
C ASN A 372 9.71 -19.29 21.25
N ALA A 373 10.04 -18.23 22.01
CA ALA A 373 10.86 -17.13 21.52
C ALA A 373 12.25 -17.55 20.97
N LYS A 374 12.91 -18.52 21.62
CA LYS A 374 14.22 -19.00 21.17
C LYS A 374 14.15 -19.71 19.82
N GLU A 375 13.16 -20.57 19.64
CA GLU A 375 12.96 -21.34 18.41
C GLU A 375 12.54 -20.41 17.27
N ILE A 376 11.52 -19.59 17.49
CA ILE A 376 10.96 -18.72 16.45
C ILE A 376 11.95 -17.66 15.97
N TYR A 377 12.86 -17.18 16.82
CA TYR A 377 13.89 -16.22 16.39
C TYR A 377 14.92 -16.87 15.47
N VAL A 378 15.35 -18.09 15.79
CA VAL A 378 16.30 -18.86 14.97
C VAL A 378 15.65 -19.24 13.64
N GLU A 379 14.41 -19.74 13.66
CA GLU A 379 13.66 -20.04 12.44
C GLU A 379 13.46 -18.79 11.57
N HIS A 380 13.12 -17.66 12.18
CA HIS A 380 12.97 -16.39 11.46
C HIS A 380 14.29 -15.96 10.82
N ALA A 381 15.42 -16.10 11.53
CA ALA A 381 16.75 -15.82 10.97
C ALA A 381 17.08 -16.73 9.76
N HIS A 382 16.77 -18.03 9.84
CA HIS A 382 16.93 -18.94 8.71
C HIS A 382 16.06 -18.52 7.53
N ARG A 383 14.80 -18.14 7.77
CA ARG A 383 13.88 -17.68 6.72
C ARG A 383 14.32 -16.37 6.07
N VAL A 384 14.89 -15.43 6.83
CA VAL A 384 15.51 -14.22 6.28
C VAL A 384 16.63 -14.58 5.32
N MET A 385 17.53 -15.48 5.74
CA MET A 385 18.66 -15.91 4.89
C MET A 385 18.20 -16.64 3.62
N GLU A 386 17.20 -17.52 3.71
CA GLU A 386 16.61 -18.19 2.56
C GLU A 386 15.97 -17.18 1.60
N THR A 387 15.21 -16.22 2.12
CA THR A 387 14.54 -15.19 1.31
C THR A 387 15.54 -14.26 0.64
N LEU A 388 16.63 -13.91 1.32
CA LEU A 388 17.73 -13.13 0.75
C LEU A 388 18.37 -13.87 -0.44
N LYS A 389 18.62 -15.19 -0.30
CA LYS A 389 19.11 -16.03 -1.41
C LYS A 389 18.11 -16.09 -2.56
N ARG A 390 16.82 -16.32 -2.28
CA ARG A 390 15.75 -16.35 -3.29
C ARG A 390 15.64 -15.01 -4.02
N LYS A 391 15.72 -13.87 -3.31
CA LYS A 391 15.63 -12.54 -3.91
C LYS A 391 16.85 -12.23 -4.78
N LYS A 392 18.07 -12.60 -4.35
CA LYS A 392 19.28 -12.48 -5.18
C LYS A 392 19.13 -13.28 -6.47
N GLN A 393 18.69 -14.54 -6.37
CA GLN A 393 18.46 -15.39 -7.54
C GLN A 393 17.39 -14.81 -8.46
N TRP A 394 16.27 -14.35 -7.92
CA TRP A 394 15.19 -13.73 -8.70
C TRP A 394 15.66 -12.50 -9.49
N VAL A 395 16.49 -11.63 -8.89
CA VAL A 395 17.11 -10.51 -9.61
C VAL A 395 17.99 -11.00 -10.75
N GLN A 396 18.82 -12.03 -10.49
CA GLN A 396 19.68 -12.63 -11.52
C GLN A 396 18.85 -13.24 -12.66
N ASP A 397 17.80 -14.00 -12.35
CA ASP A 397 16.92 -14.65 -13.34
C ASP A 397 16.20 -13.64 -14.25
N ILE A 398 15.92 -12.43 -13.74
CA ILE A 398 15.26 -11.35 -14.49
C ILE A 398 16.24 -10.56 -15.37
N VAL A 399 17.44 -10.28 -14.85
CA VAL A 399 18.43 -9.41 -15.51
C VAL A 399 19.34 -10.19 -16.47
N GLU A 400 19.70 -11.42 -16.14
CA GLU A 400 20.59 -12.24 -16.97
C GLU A 400 20.07 -12.44 -18.41
N PRO A 401 18.77 -12.70 -18.66
CA PRO A 401 18.23 -12.75 -20.02
C PRO A 401 18.38 -11.44 -20.79
N LEU A 402 18.28 -10.28 -20.13
CA LEU A 402 18.53 -8.97 -20.77
C LEU A 402 19.97 -8.87 -21.26
N PHE A 403 20.92 -9.33 -20.44
CA PHE A 403 22.34 -9.23 -20.71
C PHE A 403 22.76 -10.17 -21.84
N LEU A 404 22.24 -11.40 -21.82
CA LEU A 404 22.42 -12.36 -22.91
C LEU A 404 21.84 -11.81 -24.22
N ARG A 405 20.63 -11.26 -24.18
CA ARG A 405 20.00 -10.69 -25.37
C ARG A 405 20.75 -9.48 -25.91
N ALA A 406 21.26 -8.61 -25.03
CA ALA A 406 22.06 -7.46 -25.45
C ALA A 406 23.35 -7.88 -26.16
N LYS A 407 23.98 -8.96 -25.69
CA LYS A 407 25.17 -9.57 -26.30
C LYS A 407 24.86 -10.21 -27.65
N GLU A 408 23.78 -10.98 -27.75
CA GLU A 408 23.32 -11.55 -29.02
C GLU A 408 23.12 -10.47 -30.09
N ILE A 409 22.50 -9.34 -29.72
CA ILE A 409 22.31 -8.23 -30.66
C ILE A 409 23.66 -7.64 -31.10
N ASP A 410 24.66 -7.56 -30.21
CA ASP A 410 25.99 -7.07 -30.57
C ASP A 410 26.72 -8.02 -31.53
N GLU A 411 26.63 -9.32 -31.29
CA GLU A 411 27.18 -10.35 -32.19
C GLU A 411 26.54 -10.26 -33.59
N ILE A 412 25.21 -10.12 -33.66
CA ILE A 412 24.48 -9.93 -34.93
C ILE A 412 24.95 -8.65 -35.65
N GLU A 413 25.17 -7.56 -34.93
CA GLU A 413 25.65 -6.31 -35.54
C GLU A 413 27.08 -6.43 -36.06
N GLN A 414 27.96 -7.15 -35.35
CA GLN A 414 29.31 -7.44 -35.82
C GLN A 414 29.27 -8.27 -37.11
N GLU A 415 28.45 -9.32 -37.16
CA GLU A 415 28.23 -10.10 -38.39
C GLU A 415 27.69 -9.23 -39.54
N MET A 416 26.75 -8.32 -39.26
CA MET A 416 26.24 -7.38 -40.26
C MET A 416 27.34 -6.44 -40.80
N ILE A 417 28.24 -5.96 -39.94
CA ILE A 417 29.36 -5.12 -40.35
C ILE A 417 30.34 -5.91 -41.23
N GLU A 418 30.63 -7.16 -40.86
CA GLU A 418 31.47 -8.08 -41.66
C GLU A 418 30.87 -8.35 -43.04
N ASP A 419 29.55 -8.46 -43.12
CA ASP A 419 28.76 -8.55 -44.36
C ASP A 419 28.76 -7.24 -45.20
N GLY A 420 29.35 -6.16 -44.69
CA GLY A 420 29.35 -4.83 -45.32
C GLY A 420 28.00 -4.10 -45.22
N LYS A 421 27.10 -4.54 -44.34
CA LYS A 421 25.84 -3.84 -44.02
C LYS A 421 26.10 -2.86 -42.89
N VAL A 422 25.41 -1.71 -42.93
CA VAL A 422 25.47 -0.73 -41.83
C VAL A 422 24.40 -1.12 -40.82
N PRO A 423 24.75 -1.44 -39.56
CA PRO A 423 23.78 -1.66 -38.51
C PRO A 423 22.90 -0.42 -38.34
N TYR A 424 21.63 -0.64 -37.99
CA TYR A 424 20.76 0.48 -37.65
C TYR A 424 21.27 1.14 -36.36
N GLU A 425 21.70 2.40 -36.43
CA GLU A 425 22.06 3.16 -35.24
C GLU A 425 20.79 3.52 -34.45
N GLU A 426 20.52 2.71 -33.42
CA GLU A 426 19.39 2.92 -32.53
C GLU A 426 19.51 4.25 -31.77
N GLY A 427 18.62 5.19 -32.08
CA GLY A 427 18.47 6.47 -31.37
C GLY A 427 19.15 7.68 -32.00
N VAL A 428 19.51 7.63 -33.28
CA VAL A 428 20.08 8.79 -34.03
C VAL A 428 19.06 9.42 -34.99
N THR A 429 17.83 8.91 -35.06
CA THR A 429 16.83 9.33 -36.06
C THR A 429 15.95 10.53 -35.69
N ASP A 430 16.07 11.08 -34.48
CA ASP A 430 15.38 12.33 -34.12
C ASP A 430 16.41 13.46 -34.03
N VAL A 431 16.19 14.49 -34.86
CA VAL A 431 16.89 15.78 -34.96
C VAL A 431 17.63 16.14 -33.66
N VAL A 432 18.94 15.91 -33.61
CA VAL A 432 19.78 16.48 -32.55
C VAL A 432 19.78 17.98 -32.78
N ASP A 433 19.11 18.73 -31.90
CA ASP A 433 19.11 20.18 -31.96
C ASP A 433 20.58 20.67 -31.94
N PRO A 434 20.99 21.62 -32.79
CA PRO A 434 22.40 22.04 -32.86
C PRO A 434 22.98 22.53 -31.53
N GLU A 435 22.13 22.96 -30.59
CA GLU A 435 22.50 23.35 -29.23
C GLU A 435 22.93 22.16 -28.35
N ASP A 436 22.44 20.95 -28.65
CA ASP A 436 22.78 19.71 -27.92
C ASP A 436 24.18 19.21 -28.26
N LEU A 437 24.66 19.48 -29.49
CA LEU A 437 26.03 19.20 -29.92
C LEU A 437 27.07 20.07 -29.18
N VAL A 438 26.69 21.27 -28.74
CA VAL A 438 27.57 22.17 -27.99
C VAL A 438 27.65 21.77 -26.50
N GLN A 439 26.55 21.28 -25.92
CA GLN A 439 26.55 20.79 -24.53
C GLN A 439 27.30 19.45 -24.36
N GLN A 440 27.32 18.59 -25.39
CA GLN A 440 28.04 17.31 -25.38
C GLN A 440 29.56 17.44 -25.13
N GLN A 441 30.19 18.58 -25.43
CA GLN A 441 31.65 18.71 -25.31
C GLN A 441 32.16 18.84 -23.87
N ASN A 442 31.30 19.16 -22.90
CA ASN A 442 31.69 19.38 -21.49
C ASN A 442 30.98 18.44 -20.50
N GLU A 443 30.13 17.53 -20.99
CA GLU A 443 29.27 16.69 -20.16
C GLU A 443 29.96 15.34 -19.85
N THR A 444 29.89 14.89 -18.60
CA THR A 444 30.41 13.55 -18.25
C THR A 444 29.55 12.46 -18.90
N ASP A 445 30.12 11.29 -19.19
CA ASP A 445 29.37 10.20 -19.82
C ASP A 445 28.11 9.77 -19.04
N LYS A 446 28.16 9.85 -17.70
CA LYS A 446 26.99 9.63 -16.83
C LYS A 446 25.93 10.71 -17.06
N GLN A 447 26.29 11.99 -17.09
CA GLN A 447 25.34 13.09 -17.32
C GLN A 447 24.67 12.99 -18.69
N PHE A 448 25.42 12.64 -19.74
CA PHE A 448 24.85 12.39 -21.07
C PHE A 448 23.84 11.23 -21.05
N LEU A 449 24.20 10.10 -20.41
CA LEU A 449 23.30 8.95 -20.29
C LEU A 449 22.03 9.32 -19.51
N TYR A 450 22.15 10.07 -18.42
CA TYR A 450 20.99 10.62 -17.75
C TYR A 450 20.20 11.51 -18.72
N ARG A 451 20.81 12.43 -19.45
CA ARG A 451 20.08 13.30 -20.37
C ARG A 451 19.33 12.55 -21.48
N VAL A 452 19.93 11.54 -22.09
CA VAL A 452 19.35 10.81 -23.25
C VAL A 452 18.42 9.69 -22.81
N CYS A 453 18.81 8.94 -21.77
CA CYS A 453 18.10 7.78 -21.32
C CYS A 453 17.09 8.08 -20.20
N LEU A 454 17.28 9.14 -19.40
CA LEU A 454 16.33 9.50 -18.34
C LEU A 454 14.98 9.95 -18.91
N PRO A 455 14.86 10.79 -19.96
CA PRO A 455 13.57 11.11 -20.58
C PRO A 455 12.83 9.84 -21.01
N GLN A 456 13.60 8.90 -21.52
CA GLN A 456 13.18 7.56 -21.89
C GLN A 456 12.72 6.75 -20.65
N LEU A 457 13.47 6.69 -19.55
CA LEU A 457 13.06 6.07 -18.29
C LEU A 457 11.84 6.76 -17.66
N THR A 458 11.70 8.07 -17.83
CA THR A 458 10.65 8.90 -17.23
C THR A 458 9.40 9.00 -18.09
N GLN A 459 9.48 8.66 -19.38
CA GLN A 459 8.31 8.66 -20.26
C GLN A 459 7.37 7.56 -19.77
N GLU A 460 6.16 7.97 -19.41
CA GLU A 460 5.12 7.08 -18.91
C GLU A 460 4.95 5.89 -19.86
N HIS A 461 5.38 4.71 -19.40
CA HIS A 461 5.12 3.48 -20.12
C HIS A 461 3.63 3.19 -19.97
N GLN A 462 2.89 3.37 -21.06
CA GLN A 462 1.43 3.32 -21.10
C GLN A 462 0.88 2.08 -20.37
N GLU A 463 1.40 0.90 -20.69
CA GLU A 463 1.06 -0.40 -20.11
C GLU A 463 1.20 -0.42 -18.59
N TYR A 464 2.31 0.13 -18.08
CA TYR A 464 2.57 0.18 -16.64
C TYR A 464 1.61 1.14 -15.92
N GLU A 465 1.31 2.29 -16.53
CA GLU A 465 0.32 3.24 -15.98
C GLU A 465 -1.10 2.66 -15.98
N ILE A 466 -1.50 1.92 -17.02
CA ILE A 466 -2.78 1.21 -17.03
C ILE A 466 -2.86 0.22 -15.86
N VAL A 467 -1.80 -0.56 -15.61
CA VAL A 467 -1.76 -1.52 -14.49
C VAL A 467 -1.81 -0.80 -13.14
N LYS A 468 -1.17 0.36 -12.99
CA LYS A 468 -1.34 1.21 -11.78
C LYS A 468 -2.78 1.70 -11.61
N GLU A 469 -3.45 2.09 -12.68
CA GLU A 469 -4.87 2.48 -12.61
C GLU A 469 -5.78 1.31 -12.25
N MET A 470 -5.44 0.09 -12.67
CA MET A 470 -6.13 -1.11 -12.21
C MET A 470 -5.95 -1.32 -10.69
N VAL A 471 -4.74 -1.13 -10.16
CA VAL A 471 -4.48 -1.18 -8.70
C VAL A 471 -5.36 -0.16 -7.97
N ASN A 472 -5.41 1.09 -8.46
CA ASN A 472 -6.27 2.14 -7.90
C ASN A 472 -7.75 1.75 -7.93
N LYS A 473 -8.21 1.12 -9.01
CA LYS A 473 -9.58 0.64 -9.14
C LYS A 473 -9.90 -0.46 -8.13
N TYR A 474 -9.00 -1.43 -7.91
CA TYR A 474 -9.18 -2.45 -6.87
C TYR A 474 -9.29 -1.85 -5.48
N TYR A 475 -8.49 -0.83 -5.14
CA TYR A 475 -8.64 -0.13 -3.86
C TYR A 475 -10.04 0.48 -3.70
N ARG A 476 -10.58 1.11 -4.74
CA ARG A 476 -11.96 1.65 -4.72
C ARG A 476 -13.01 0.55 -4.58
N ILE A 477 -12.82 -0.60 -5.23
CA ILE A 477 -13.71 -1.76 -5.11
C ILE A 477 -13.68 -2.32 -3.67
N ILE A 478 -12.49 -2.45 -3.09
CA ILE A 478 -12.30 -2.90 -1.71
C ILE A 478 -12.96 -1.94 -0.73
N GLU A 479 -12.73 -0.63 -0.88
CA GLU A 479 -13.36 0.42 -0.06
C GLU A 479 -14.88 0.33 -0.14
N PHE A 480 -15.45 0.28 -1.35
CA PHE A 480 -16.87 0.14 -1.58
C PHE A 480 -17.47 -1.11 -0.91
N TYR A 481 -16.84 -2.29 -1.07
CA TYR A 481 -17.37 -3.51 -0.46
C TYR A 481 -17.18 -3.55 1.06
N ALA A 482 -16.13 -2.92 1.59
CA ALA A 482 -15.92 -2.78 3.02
C ALA A 482 -17.00 -1.89 3.67
N GLU A 483 -17.35 -0.77 3.02
CA GLU A 483 -18.46 0.11 3.44
C GLU A 483 -19.80 -0.62 3.47
N GLN A 484 -20.05 -1.47 2.46
CA GLN A 484 -21.26 -2.30 2.37
C GLN A 484 -21.23 -3.53 3.31
N LYS A 485 -20.16 -3.70 4.12
CA LYS A 485 -19.95 -4.86 5.02
C LYS A 485 -20.00 -6.21 4.30
N LYS A 486 -19.60 -6.25 3.02
CA LYS A 486 -19.54 -7.47 2.19
C LYS A 486 -18.12 -8.07 2.27
N TYR A 487 -17.76 -8.61 3.42
CA TYR A 487 -16.40 -9.08 3.72
C TYR A 487 -15.90 -10.18 2.77
N ASP A 488 -16.78 -11.05 2.27
CA ASP A 488 -16.39 -12.08 1.29
C ASP A 488 -15.92 -11.47 -0.04
N GLN A 489 -16.60 -10.41 -0.49
CA GLN A 489 -16.22 -9.68 -1.71
C GLN A 489 -14.92 -8.90 -1.51
N VAL A 490 -14.72 -8.33 -0.32
CA VAL A 490 -13.43 -7.71 0.06
C VAL A 490 -12.30 -8.73 -0.01
N LYS A 491 -12.51 -9.95 0.49
CA LYS A 491 -11.51 -11.02 0.45
C LYS A 491 -11.16 -11.42 -0.99
N ILE A 492 -12.16 -11.57 -1.86
CA ILE A 492 -11.94 -11.88 -3.29
C ILE A 492 -11.16 -10.75 -3.96
N ALA A 493 -11.62 -9.50 -3.81
CA ALA A 493 -10.95 -8.33 -4.41
C ALA A 493 -9.51 -8.16 -3.90
N LYS A 494 -9.24 -8.43 -2.62
CA LYS A 494 -7.88 -8.44 -2.07
C LYS A 494 -7.00 -9.54 -2.70
N GLN A 495 -7.54 -10.73 -2.92
CA GLN A 495 -6.80 -11.82 -3.59
C GLN A 495 -6.46 -11.47 -5.04
N GLU A 496 -7.40 -10.87 -5.78
CA GLU A 496 -7.14 -10.40 -7.15
C GLU A 496 -6.12 -9.26 -7.18
N LEU A 497 -6.22 -8.31 -6.24
CA LEU A 497 -5.24 -7.25 -6.07
C LEU A 497 -3.83 -7.83 -5.80
N GLN A 498 -3.70 -8.81 -4.91
CA GLN A 498 -2.40 -9.45 -4.63
C GLN A 498 -1.76 -10.07 -5.88
N ARG A 499 -2.56 -10.72 -6.73
CA ARG A 499 -2.08 -11.26 -8.03
C ARG A 499 -1.66 -10.14 -8.98
N LEU A 500 -2.43 -9.05 -9.05
CA LEU A 500 -2.07 -7.89 -9.86
C LEU A 500 -0.74 -7.27 -9.38
N LEU A 501 -0.54 -7.17 -8.07
CA LEU A 501 0.69 -6.61 -7.48
C LEU A 501 1.94 -7.46 -7.80
N GLU A 502 1.81 -8.76 -8.05
CA GLU A 502 2.90 -9.60 -8.58
C GLU A 502 3.35 -9.11 -9.96
N THR A 503 2.40 -8.85 -10.86
CA THR A 503 2.67 -8.28 -12.19
C THR A 503 3.27 -6.87 -12.07
N VAL A 504 2.68 -6.03 -11.20
CA VAL A 504 3.18 -4.66 -10.94
C VAL A 504 4.62 -4.71 -10.44
N GLN A 505 4.97 -5.63 -9.54
CA GLN A 505 6.33 -5.73 -9.01
C GLN A 505 7.35 -6.01 -10.12
N THR A 506 7.06 -6.97 -11.00
CA THR A 506 7.99 -7.32 -12.09
C THR A 506 8.11 -6.18 -13.09
N MET A 507 7.00 -5.55 -13.48
CA MET A 507 7.02 -4.38 -14.37
C MET A 507 7.77 -3.20 -13.72
N SER A 508 7.47 -2.91 -12.45
CA SER A 508 8.13 -1.86 -11.68
C SER A 508 9.62 -2.12 -11.52
N PHE A 509 10.04 -3.38 -11.40
CA PHE A 509 11.45 -3.73 -11.31
C PHE A 509 12.19 -3.37 -12.60
N TYR A 510 11.66 -3.73 -13.78
CA TYR A 510 12.25 -3.34 -15.06
C TYR A 510 12.27 -1.82 -15.26
N MET A 511 11.19 -1.13 -14.90
CA MET A 511 11.08 0.32 -15.04
C MET A 511 12.02 1.09 -14.11
N ASN A 512 12.32 0.54 -12.92
CA ASN A 512 13.19 1.16 -11.93
C ASN A 512 14.61 0.58 -11.91
N LEU A 513 14.96 -0.27 -12.89
CA LEU A 513 16.28 -0.87 -12.96
C LEU A 513 17.31 0.20 -13.34
N ASP A 514 18.15 0.57 -12.38
CA ASP A 514 19.19 1.59 -12.61
C ASP A 514 20.43 0.97 -13.25
N LEU A 515 20.42 0.93 -14.58
CA LEU A 515 21.54 0.48 -15.40
C LEU A 515 22.65 1.52 -15.52
N ILE A 516 22.38 2.78 -15.17
CA ILE A 516 23.35 3.88 -15.25
C ILE A 516 24.26 3.84 -14.02
N ASP A 517 23.67 3.61 -12.85
CA ASP A 517 24.38 3.50 -11.57
C ASP A 517 24.58 2.04 -11.13
N TYR A 518 24.85 1.16 -12.09
CA TYR A 518 25.09 -0.27 -11.82
C TYR A 518 26.26 -0.52 -10.85
N GLU A 519 27.17 0.45 -10.73
CA GLU A 519 28.29 0.44 -9.77
C GLU A 519 27.84 0.56 -8.30
N ASN A 520 26.57 0.80 -8.01
CA ASN A 520 26.05 0.79 -6.65
C ASN A 520 25.18 -0.44 -6.35
N ASP A 521 25.04 -1.35 -7.33
CA ASP A 521 24.33 -2.62 -7.19
C ASP A 521 25.29 -3.81 -7.35
N ASP A 522 25.51 -4.52 -6.24
CA ASP A 522 26.44 -5.66 -6.21
C ASP A 522 26.03 -6.80 -7.16
N ILE A 523 24.73 -6.99 -7.38
CA ILE A 523 24.22 -8.05 -8.26
C ILE A 523 24.46 -7.65 -9.73
N LEU A 524 24.19 -6.40 -10.09
CA LEU A 524 24.45 -5.90 -11.44
C LEU A 524 25.95 -5.96 -11.76
N LYS A 525 26.83 -5.51 -10.85
CA LYS A 525 28.29 -5.65 -11.03
C LYS A 525 28.72 -7.07 -11.31
N GLU A 526 28.22 -8.03 -10.52
CA GLU A 526 28.54 -9.45 -10.67
C GLU A 526 28.14 -9.94 -12.08
N LEU A 527 26.95 -9.57 -12.55
CA LEU A 527 26.46 -9.92 -13.89
C LEU A 527 27.23 -9.24 -15.02
N VAL A 528 27.59 -7.96 -14.87
CA VAL A 528 28.39 -7.22 -15.88
C VAL A 528 29.75 -7.90 -16.08
N ILE A 529 30.41 -8.27 -14.98
CA ILE A 529 31.70 -8.99 -15.03
C ILE A 529 31.50 -10.38 -15.62
N LYS A 530 30.46 -11.11 -15.21
CA LYS A 530 30.16 -12.47 -15.68
C LYS A 530 29.96 -12.53 -17.20
N HIS A 531 29.23 -11.56 -17.77
CA HIS A 531 28.89 -11.52 -19.20
C HIS A 531 29.84 -10.66 -20.04
N GLN A 532 30.87 -10.06 -19.43
CA GLN A 532 31.87 -9.21 -20.09
C GLN A 532 31.27 -8.05 -20.89
N LEU A 533 30.20 -7.44 -20.35
CA LEU A 533 29.51 -6.33 -21.02
C LEU A 533 30.27 -5.02 -20.82
N ASN A 534 30.39 -4.24 -21.89
CA ASN A 534 31.05 -2.94 -21.83
C ASN A 534 30.05 -1.81 -21.56
N PHE A 535 29.79 -1.53 -20.27
CA PHE A 535 28.91 -0.43 -19.85
C PHE A 535 29.51 0.97 -20.09
N THR A 536 30.77 1.08 -20.52
CA THR A 536 31.31 2.37 -21.00
C THR A 536 30.72 2.77 -22.34
N ASP A 537 30.25 1.80 -23.12
CA ASP A 537 29.55 2.08 -24.37
C ASP A 537 28.08 2.41 -24.10
N LYS A 538 27.72 3.66 -24.40
CA LYS A 538 26.37 4.21 -24.28
C LYS A 538 25.34 3.45 -25.11
N LYS A 539 25.76 2.77 -26.18
CA LYS A 539 24.90 1.93 -27.02
C LYS A 539 24.34 0.76 -26.23
N TYR A 540 25.16 0.10 -25.40
CA TYR A 540 24.75 -1.04 -24.59
C TYR A 540 23.72 -0.66 -23.53
N VAL A 541 23.93 0.44 -22.82
CA VAL A 541 22.99 0.92 -21.80
C VAL A 541 21.63 1.26 -22.43
N ARG A 542 21.62 1.98 -23.56
CA ARG A 542 20.37 2.28 -24.31
C ARG A 542 19.63 1.02 -24.74
N ARG A 543 20.35 0.02 -25.25
CA ARG A 543 19.79 -1.27 -25.66
C ARG A 543 19.14 -2.00 -24.49
N LEU A 544 19.82 -2.08 -23.35
CA LEU A 544 19.28 -2.73 -22.16
C LEU A 544 18.01 -2.03 -21.65
N ILE A 545 17.99 -0.69 -21.66
CA ILE A 545 16.80 0.10 -21.29
C ILE A 545 15.63 -0.20 -22.23
N ARG A 546 15.89 -0.32 -23.54
CA ARG A 546 14.85 -0.73 -24.50
C ARG A 546 14.33 -2.14 -24.21
N LEU A 547 15.22 -3.09 -24.00
CA LEU A 547 14.85 -4.48 -23.66
C LEU A 547 14.00 -4.54 -22.37
N CYS A 548 14.30 -3.69 -21.38
CA CYS A 548 13.46 -3.57 -20.19
C CYS A 548 12.01 -3.18 -20.54
N ARG A 549 11.81 -2.24 -21.47
CA ARG A 549 10.46 -1.84 -21.92
C ARG A 549 9.75 -2.89 -22.76
N GLU A 550 10.50 -3.57 -23.64
CA GLU A 550 9.96 -4.69 -24.41
C GLU A 550 9.45 -5.78 -23.46
N ASN A 551 10.21 -6.12 -22.42
CA ASN A 551 9.77 -7.06 -21.39
C ASN A 551 8.57 -6.56 -20.59
N VAL A 552 8.47 -5.26 -20.28
CA VAL A 552 7.28 -4.67 -19.64
C VAL A 552 6.04 -4.86 -20.53
N THR A 553 6.20 -4.65 -21.84
CA THR A 553 5.13 -4.85 -22.83
C THR A 553 4.74 -6.33 -22.93
N GLU A 554 5.72 -7.24 -22.94
CA GLU A 554 5.49 -8.68 -22.96
C GLU A 554 4.75 -9.15 -21.70
N ILE A 555 5.19 -8.71 -20.51
CA ILE A 555 4.54 -9.02 -19.23
C ILE A 555 3.09 -8.54 -19.22
N PHE A 556 2.84 -7.32 -19.72
CA PHE A 556 1.50 -6.78 -19.87
C PHE A 556 0.65 -7.64 -20.81
N GLY A 557 1.18 -8.04 -21.96
CA GLY A 557 0.49 -8.89 -22.94
C GLY A 557 0.18 -10.30 -22.43
N GLN A 558 1.02 -10.84 -21.55
CA GLN A 558 0.82 -12.14 -20.89
C GLN A 558 -0.08 -12.05 -19.64
N GLY A 559 -0.36 -10.83 -19.17
CA GLY A 559 -1.11 -10.56 -17.96
C GLY A 559 -2.54 -11.09 -18.00
N LYS A 560 -2.92 -11.87 -16.98
CA LYS A 560 -4.30 -12.38 -16.81
C LYS A 560 -5.11 -11.40 -15.98
N PHE A 561 -5.56 -10.34 -16.61
CA PHE A 561 -6.30 -9.26 -15.97
C PHE A 561 -7.81 -9.54 -15.89
N ASN A 562 -8.46 -9.02 -14.84
CA ASN A 562 -9.91 -8.92 -14.79
C ASN A 562 -10.34 -7.91 -15.87
N PHE A 563 -11.14 -8.37 -16.85
CA PHE A 563 -11.49 -7.59 -18.04
C PHE A 563 -12.24 -6.29 -17.70
N GLU A 564 -13.15 -6.33 -16.73
CA GLU A 564 -13.94 -5.14 -16.34
C GLU A 564 -13.06 -4.07 -15.69
N VAL A 565 -12.13 -4.49 -14.83
CA VAL A 565 -11.16 -3.59 -14.19
C VAL A 565 -10.19 -3.02 -15.22
N PHE A 566 -9.75 -3.85 -16.17
CA PHE A 566 -8.87 -3.45 -17.26
C PHE A 566 -9.53 -2.43 -18.21
N GLU A 567 -10.75 -2.69 -18.66
CA GLU A 567 -11.52 -1.76 -19.52
C GLU A 567 -11.73 -0.40 -18.85
N TYR A 568 -12.05 -0.41 -17.55
CA TYR A 568 -12.13 0.81 -16.75
C TYR A 568 -10.80 1.56 -16.73
N ALA A 569 -9.69 0.87 -16.42
CA ALA A 569 -8.37 1.48 -16.29
C ALA A 569 -7.89 2.09 -17.62
N MET A 570 -8.11 1.38 -18.74
CA MET A 570 -7.84 1.87 -20.09
C MET A 570 -8.60 3.17 -20.39
N THR A 571 -9.90 3.18 -20.13
CA THR A 571 -10.76 4.34 -20.38
C THR A 571 -10.34 5.55 -19.52
N ASP A 572 -10.04 5.31 -18.24
CA ASP A 572 -9.62 6.35 -17.30
C ASP A 572 -8.24 6.91 -17.68
N TYR A 573 -7.29 6.05 -18.08
CA TYR A 573 -5.96 6.45 -18.56
C TYR A 573 -6.05 7.36 -19.79
N PHE A 574 -6.75 6.93 -20.86
CA PHE A 574 -6.89 7.75 -22.07
C PHE A 574 -7.71 9.03 -21.86
N LYS A 575 -8.57 9.07 -20.85
CA LYS A 575 -9.23 10.30 -20.43
C LYS A 575 -8.24 11.26 -19.78
N LYS A 576 -7.47 10.80 -18.78
CA LYS A 576 -6.44 11.61 -18.10
C LYS A 576 -5.37 12.12 -19.05
N LYS A 577 -4.90 11.27 -19.96
CA LYS A 577 -3.92 11.64 -20.99
C LYS A 577 -4.42 12.77 -21.89
N ARG A 578 -5.67 12.70 -22.38
CA ARG A 578 -6.29 13.78 -23.16
C ARG A 578 -6.41 15.08 -22.34
N GLU A 579 -6.84 14.99 -21.08
CA GLU A 579 -6.94 16.16 -20.19
C GLU A 579 -5.56 16.79 -19.91
N GLN A 580 -4.49 15.99 -19.85
CA GLN A 580 -3.12 16.47 -19.65
C GLN A 580 -2.59 17.14 -20.92
N GLU A 581 -2.75 16.51 -22.09
CA GLU A 581 -2.37 17.08 -23.39
C GLU A 581 -3.11 18.42 -23.65
N GLU A 582 -4.39 18.53 -23.26
CA GLU A 582 -5.14 19.78 -23.34
C GLU A 582 -4.57 20.86 -22.41
N LYS A 583 -4.24 20.51 -21.16
CA LYS A 583 -3.61 21.45 -20.21
C LYS A 583 -2.23 21.92 -20.67
N GLU A 584 -1.39 21.02 -21.15
CA GLU A 584 -0.08 21.35 -21.70
C GLU A 584 -0.22 22.25 -22.93
N ARG A 585 -1.22 22.00 -23.79
CA ARG A 585 -1.53 22.88 -24.92
C ARG A 585 -2.01 24.26 -24.47
N GLU A 586 -2.87 24.34 -23.46
CA GLU A 586 -3.31 25.62 -22.88
C GLU A 586 -2.16 26.39 -22.22
N GLU A 587 -1.27 25.72 -21.50
CA GLU A 587 -0.08 26.32 -20.89
C GLU A 587 0.91 26.81 -21.95
N TYR A 588 1.14 26.01 -22.99
CA TYR A 588 1.95 26.41 -24.14
C TYR A 588 1.38 27.65 -24.83
N LEU A 589 0.06 27.71 -25.05
CA LEU A 589 -0.61 28.88 -25.62
C LEU A 589 -0.53 30.12 -24.71
N LYS A 590 -0.52 29.94 -23.38
CA LYS A 590 -0.30 31.04 -22.42
C LYS A 590 1.14 31.55 -22.45
N GLN A 591 2.11 30.66 -22.63
CA GLN A 591 3.54 31.03 -22.68
C GLN A 591 3.94 31.63 -24.03
N HIS A 592 3.28 31.23 -25.12
CA HIS A 592 3.52 31.73 -26.47
C HIS A 592 2.23 32.37 -27.04
N PRO A 593 1.86 33.59 -26.58
CA PRO A 593 0.64 34.28 -26.99
C PRO A 593 0.68 34.83 -28.42
N GLU A 594 1.81 34.69 -29.14
CA GLU A 594 1.84 35.03 -30.56
C GLU A 594 0.89 34.12 -31.34
N PRO A 595 0.27 34.62 -32.43
CA PRO A 595 -0.61 33.82 -33.25
C PRO A 595 0.21 32.69 -33.87
N VAL A 596 0.18 31.52 -33.24
CA VAL A 596 0.53 30.27 -33.87
C VAL A 596 -0.39 30.19 -35.08
N LYS A 597 0.14 30.57 -36.25
CA LYS A 597 -0.53 30.33 -37.54
C LYS A 597 -1.04 28.91 -37.44
N PRO A 598 -2.35 28.65 -37.60
CA PRO A 598 -2.92 27.34 -37.36
C PRO A 598 -2.03 26.34 -38.09
N ARG A 599 -1.28 25.55 -37.31
CA ARG A 599 -0.49 24.43 -37.81
C ARG A 599 -1.54 23.63 -38.54
N GLN A 600 -1.51 23.66 -39.87
CA GLN A 600 -2.52 23.05 -40.72
C GLN A 600 -2.71 21.65 -40.17
N GLU A 601 -3.77 21.46 -39.37
CA GLU A 601 -4.16 20.16 -38.87
C GLU A 601 -4.25 19.33 -40.13
N SER A 602 -3.35 18.35 -40.20
CA SER A 602 -3.13 17.57 -41.39
C SER A 602 -4.51 17.13 -41.84
N SER A 603 -4.91 17.69 -42.97
CA SER A 603 -6.24 17.51 -43.57
C SER A 603 -6.51 16.05 -43.93
N PHE A 604 -5.74 15.10 -43.41
CA PHE A 604 -5.87 13.69 -43.66
C PHE A 604 -7.24 13.20 -43.21
N LEU A 605 -7.68 13.46 -41.98
CA LEU A 605 -9.02 13.01 -41.52
C LEU A 605 -10.18 13.71 -42.24
N LYS A 606 -10.06 14.99 -42.59
CA LYS A 606 -11.09 15.70 -43.38
C LYS A 606 -11.05 15.32 -44.87
N LYS A 607 -9.90 14.96 -45.43
CA LYS A 607 -9.79 14.47 -46.81
C LYS A 607 -10.17 13.01 -46.94
N THR A 608 -9.94 12.15 -45.95
CA THR A 608 -10.40 10.75 -46.00
C THR A 608 -11.88 10.61 -45.70
N LEU A 609 -12.46 11.37 -44.77
CA LEU A 609 -13.91 11.29 -44.49
C LEU A 609 -14.77 11.99 -45.55
N PHE A 610 -14.20 12.90 -46.35
CA PHE A 610 -14.89 13.56 -47.48
C PHE A 610 -14.28 13.23 -48.85
N SER A 611 -13.42 12.21 -48.97
CA SER A 611 -13.00 11.75 -50.29
C SER A 611 -14.18 11.09 -50.99
N THR A 612 -14.28 11.29 -52.30
CA THR A 612 -15.20 10.56 -53.16
C THR A 612 -15.01 9.04 -53.04
N GLU A 613 -13.80 8.58 -52.72
CA GLU A 613 -13.51 7.16 -52.47
C GLU A 613 -14.21 6.63 -51.21
N PHE A 614 -14.22 7.38 -50.10
CA PHE A 614 -14.90 6.97 -48.87
C PHE A 614 -16.41 6.88 -49.06
N TRP A 615 -17.01 7.84 -49.76
CA TRP A 615 -18.44 7.80 -50.08
C TRP A 615 -18.80 6.65 -51.03
N MET A 616 -17.92 6.31 -51.98
CA MET A 616 -18.09 5.13 -52.84
C MET A 616 -18.00 3.83 -52.02
N GLN A 617 -17.06 3.72 -51.10
CA GLN A 617 -16.92 2.55 -50.21
C GLN A 617 -18.15 2.39 -49.29
N MET A 618 -18.64 3.48 -48.70
CA MET A 618 -19.86 3.48 -47.88
C MET A 618 -21.10 3.13 -48.69
N LEU A 619 -21.20 3.59 -49.95
CA LEU A 619 -22.30 3.26 -50.85
C LEU A 619 -22.27 1.78 -51.26
N VAL A 620 -21.10 1.22 -51.56
CA VAL A 620 -20.94 -0.22 -51.82
C VAL A 620 -21.33 -1.04 -50.58
N LEU A 621 -20.90 -0.62 -49.39
CA LEU A 621 -21.23 -1.30 -48.14
C LEU A 621 -22.74 -1.27 -47.86
N LEU A 622 -23.40 -0.13 -48.10
CA LEU A 622 -24.86 0.02 -48.02
C LEU A 622 -25.59 -0.83 -49.06
N LEU A 623 -25.08 -0.96 -50.28
CA LEU A 623 -25.66 -1.83 -51.31
C LEU A 623 -25.52 -3.32 -50.93
N VAL A 624 -24.39 -3.72 -50.36
CA VAL A 624 -24.17 -5.09 -49.87
C VAL A 624 -25.09 -5.39 -48.69
N MET A 625 -25.20 -4.48 -47.72
CA MET A 625 -26.11 -4.61 -46.58
C MET A 625 -27.58 -4.60 -47.01
N GLY A 626 -27.95 -3.72 -47.95
CA GLY A 626 -29.29 -3.67 -48.54
C GLY A 626 -29.62 -4.92 -49.35
N GLY A 627 -28.65 -5.46 -50.09
CA GLY A 627 -28.76 -6.73 -50.80
C GLY A 627 -28.95 -7.90 -49.83
N MET A 628 -28.13 -8.00 -48.78
CA MET A 628 -28.30 -9.02 -47.75
C MET A 628 -29.64 -8.89 -47.03
N PHE A 629 -30.08 -7.67 -46.69
CA PHE A 629 -31.38 -7.43 -46.09
C PHE A 629 -32.53 -7.80 -47.03
N TYR A 630 -32.43 -7.46 -48.32
CA TYR A 630 -33.40 -7.84 -49.33
C TYR A 630 -33.46 -9.36 -49.52
N PHE A 631 -32.32 -10.04 -49.63
CA PHE A 631 -32.30 -11.50 -49.73
C PHE A 631 -32.83 -12.19 -48.47
N ASN A 632 -32.54 -11.63 -47.29
CA ASN A 632 -32.98 -12.20 -46.01
C ASN A 632 -34.48 -11.94 -45.77
N SER A 633 -35.00 -10.77 -46.13
CA SER A 633 -36.42 -10.42 -46.03
C SER A 633 -37.28 -11.07 -47.12
N ASN A 634 -36.70 -11.40 -48.27
CA ASN A 634 -37.39 -12.05 -49.39
C ASN A 634 -37.16 -13.58 -49.44
N THR A 635 -36.74 -14.19 -48.33
CA THR A 635 -36.60 -15.65 -48.14
C THR A 635 -37.91 -16.43 -48.36
N GLY A 636 -39.05 -15.75 -48.47
CA GLY A 636 -40.30 -16.33 -48.95
C GLY A 636 -40.30 -16.77 -50.43
N PHE A 637 -39.38 -16.27 -51.26
CA PHE A 637 -39.32 -16.62 -52.68
C PHE A 637 -38.44 -17.85 -52.95
N LEU A 638 -37.30 -17.99 -52.28
CA LEU A 638 -36.43 -19.18 -52.39
C LEU A 638 -37.03 -20.42 -51.72
N GLY A 639 -37.84 -20.25 -50.67
CA GLY A 639 -38.63 -21.35 -50.07
C GLY A 639 -39.71 -21.93 -51.00
N LYS A 640 -40.17 -21.17 -52.01
CA LYS A 640 -41.14 -21.67 -53.02
C LYS A 640 -40.47 -22.36 -54.21
N LEU A 641 -39.20 -22.05 -54.51
CA LEU A 641 -38.48 -22.69 -55.62
C LEU A 641 -37.98 -24.11 -55.27
N PHE A 642 -37.80 -24.42 -53.98
CA PHE A 642 -37.45 -25.77 -53.51
C PHE A 642 -38.64 -26.59 -52.98
N SER A 643 -39.88 -26.13 -53.22
CA SER A 643 -41.12 -26.81 -52.81
C SER A 643 -41.84 -27.54 -53.96
N PHE A 644 -41.10 -28.06 -54.95
CA PHE A 644 -41.64 -29.00 -55.95
C PHE A 644 -41.06 -30.41 -55.73
N LYS A 645 -41.91 -31.30 -55.15
CA LYS A 645 -42.12 -32.74 -55.43
C LYS A 645 -40.87 -33.63 -55.64
N LYS A 646 -40.59 -34.65 -54.81
CA LYS A 646 -41.24 -35.98 -54.79
C LYS A 646 -41.59 -36.56 -56.15
#